data_AF-A0A937N181-F1
#
_entry.id   AF-A0A937N181-F1
#
_cell.length_a   1.000
_cell.length_b   1.000
_cell.length_c   1.000
_cell.angle_alpha   90.00
_cell.angle_beta   90.00
_cell.angle_gamma   90.00
#
_symmetry.space_group_name_H-M   'P 1'
#
loop_
_entity.id
_entity.type
_entity.pdbx_description
1 polymer ?
#
loop_
_entity_poly.entity_id
_entity_poly.type
_entity_poly.pdbx_seq_one_letter_code
_entity_poly.pdbx_strand_id
1 'polypeptide(L)'
;MSSRRGDSTDLYSADGIPTMETIARKLICVIVFSALLEGADGAVASEEFLVQNCGTPGANTREALARLPGVLAGKPDHLVILLGMNDAMNSAKLVGVKEYKRNVAAMTAGAEKGYRLLADEVAGALRERVLAGETVVCFGDSITFGSHMEGQGSATGKTYPAFLRATLSSEGAGGSVKSSDPQRQRLADIAPPGWAIRIEFPDGKQTRITSADEGLVPKVAVDETTGETRFVWSGLGSGPLGELTVHMTGKQRPLETEWRLEVENRGRASVLNVTFPDVAFPVGKEDMVVVPSVSGRLHRASQPLAYSGSYPSGSLTMQCCGLYGPAGGIYVAVHDPCASAKRLEMNSKSGRLTIRWQWPVPNMGVPGTGWKIPGEVVVRRFEGDWFDLAQIYRAWVEQEAAWWPRGEQAGRPGTPEWFKDIAVWVQIGGPWPRNRPPVDQDQIVPKVKRFAEYMDGIPCAVHWYNWHQIAFDDDCPHFFPAKDGFAEGVRQLQQAGVRVMPYINAHVWDKDLDDFKTMAYPAACKSRNGELPTKTYSGNKFGVMCPATPLWQKTVEDLVLRLAGPEFNADGVYLDQVSAQAPVPCFDKTHGHALGGGCWWTTKGYWPMLDRIRARLATEHLDTILTSESSAEPYANRLDGYLTWVGYRDGSNAIPLFHAVYGGQVQFFGRLYKWDSWKGLAMRMKTAQALVWGEQVGWIRTEVIDDPVAGPFLKRQARLRYVLRRYLSHGRMARPPAIKTDGTTVTANWVFTRDLMVTTPTILSGAWQRDDGNAVVLILVNVDDKPHSVDLPFDAAAYGLGTKLLARKWTGNEVGNAKPRARSVKATWNRHIDLAPLASLAIEIETAE
;
A
#
# COMPACT_ATOMS: atom_id res chain seq x y z
N MET A 1 -18.20 -25.73 70.87
CA MET A 1 -16.89 -26.36 70.62
C MET A 1 -16.24 -25.56 69.50
N SER A 2 -15.39 -24.57 69.86
CA SER A 2 -13.91 -24.59 69.76
C SER A 2 -13.42 -24.55 68.30
N SER A 3 -12.43 -23.77 67.87
CA SER A 3 -11.63 -22.65 68.40
C SER A 3 -10.71 -22.15 67.27
N ARG A 4 -10.35 -20.86 67.29
CA ARG A 4 -9.39 -20.18 66.39
C ARG A 4 -7.93 -20.70 66.52
N ARG A 5 -7.14 -20.37 65.47
CA ARG A 5 -5.67 -20.16 65.29
C ARG A 5 -5.15 -21.07 64.18
N GLY A 6 -4.40 -20.64 63.16
CA GLY A 6 -3.80 -19.36 62.78
C GLY A 6 -2.72 -19.69 61.74
N ASP A 7 -2.58 -18.89 60.68
CA ASP A 7 -1.31 -18.79 59.94
C ASP A 7 -1.20 -17.35 59.42
N SER A 8 -0.45 -16.56 60.15
CA SER A 8 0.00 -15.22 59.81
C SER A 8 1.26 -15.32 58.95
N THR A 9 1.20 -14.88 57.70
CA THR A 9 2.41 -14.43 57.00
C THR A 9 2.56 -12.94 57.27
N ASP A 10 3.14 -12.59 58.42
CA ASP A 10 3.50 -11.21 58.75
C ASP A 10 4.55 -10.70 57.74
N LEU A 11 4.20 -9.65 56.98
CA LEU A 11 5.06 -9.02 55.96
C LEU A 11 6.17 -8.13 56.55
N TYR A 12 6.22 -8.00 57.87
CA TYR A 12 7.11 -7.14 58.64
C TYR A 12 7.49 -7.85 59.95
N SER A 13 8.70 -7.61 60.46
CA SER A 13 9.05 -8.04 61.82
C SER A 13 8.17 -7.34 62.86
N ALA A 14 8.13 -7.86 64.09
CA ALA A 14 7.42 -7.25 65.22
C ALA A 14 7.88 -5.81 65.54
N ASP A 15 9.02 -5.37 64.98
CA ASP A 15 9.59 -4.02 65.09
C ASP A 15 9.34 -3.14 63.85
N GLY A 16 8.51 -3.58 62.88
CA GLY A 16 8.17 -2.82 61.68
C GLY A 16 9.23 -2.82 60.56
N ILE A 17 10.21 -3.74 60.62
CA ILE A 17 11.28 -3.85 59.61
C ILE A 17 10.88 -4.91 58.57
N PRO A 18 10.89 -4.61 57.26
CA PRO A 18 10.55 -5.60 56.22
C PRO A 18 11.54 -6.78 56.22
N THR A 19 11.03 -8.00 56.05
CA THR A 19 11.88 -9.21 55.89
C THR A 19 12.60 -9.18 54.52
N MET A 20 13.78 -9.81 54.42
CA MET A 20 14.58 -9.86 53.17
C MET A 20 13.80 -10.47 51.98
N GLU A 21 12.80 -11.30 52.26
CA GLU A 21 11.91 -11.89 51.25
C GLU A 21 10.88 -10.88 50.70
N THR A 22 10.41 -9.93 51.53
CA THR A 22 9.58 -8.78 51.13
C THR A 22 10.39 -7.74 50.34
N ILE A 23 11.66 -7.56 50.68
CA ILE A 23 12.60 -6.70 49.94
C ILE A 23 12.87 -7.31 48.56
N ALA A 24 13.17 -8.61 48.46
CA ALA A 24 13.48 -9.27 47.19
C ALA A 24 12.32 -9.29 46.17
N ARG A 25 11.05 -9.27 46.61
CA ARG A 25 9.88 -9.21 45.72
C ARG A 25 9.54 -7.80 45.20
N LYS A 26 10.10 -6.73 45.77
CA LYS A 26 9.82 -5.32 45.38
C LYS A 26 11.06 -4.47 45.06
N LEU A 27 12.27 -5.02 45.18
CA LEU A 27 13.52 -4.32 44.88
C LEU A 27 13.88 -4.46 43.39
N ILE A 28 13.71 -3.39 42.61
CA ILE A 28 14.36 -3.25 41.30
C ILE A 28 15.76 -2.68 41.55
N CYS A 29 16.76 -3.54 41.63
CA CYS A 29 18.16 -3.12 41.54
C CYS A 29 18.52 -2.87 40.07
N VAL A 30 18.51 -1.60 39.63
CA VAL A 30 19.20 -1.20 38.40
C VAL A 30 20.67 -0.94 38.77
N ILE A 31 21.49 -1.99 38.72
CA ILE A 31 22.94 -1.85 38.57
C ILE A 31 23.21 -2.01 37.07
N VAL A 32 23.41 -0.88 36.37
CA VAL A 32 23.98 -0.93 35.02
C VAL A 32 25.49 -1.09 35.18
N PHE A 33 25.98 -2.32 35.05
CA PHE A 33 27.17 -2.69 34.26
C PHE A 33 27.47 -4.19 34.44
N SER A 34 27.37 -4.95 33.35
CA SER A 34 28.34 -6.02 33.03
C SER A 34 28.18 -6.49 31.58
N ALA A 35 29.16 -6.08 30.77
CA ALA A 35 29.86 -6.84 29.75
C ALA A 35 29.07 -7.70 28.73
N LEU A 36 29.12 -7.22 27.48
CA LEU A 36 29.52 -8.02 26.31
C LEU A 36 30.54 -9.11 26.69
N LEU A 37 30.27 -10.37 26.32
CA LEU A 37 31.20 -11.24 25.59
C LEU A 37 30.55 -12.59 25.20
N GLU A 38 30.91 -13.03 23.99
CA GLU A 38 30.75 -14.34 23.32
C GLU A 38 29.38 -14.69 22.68
N GLY A 39 29.24 -14.94 21.36
CA GLY A 39 30.20 -14.92 20.25
C GLY A 39 29.54 -15.31 18.89
N ALA A 40 30.16 -14.82 17.79
CA ALA A 40 30.20 -15.29 16.38
C ALA A 40 28.88 -15.45 15.57
N ASP A 41 28.76 -15.07 14.28
CA ASP A 41 29.66 -14.51 13.26
C ASP A 41 28.81 -13.98 12.08
N GLY A 42 29.29 -12.95 11.36
CA GLY A 42 28.72 -12.53 10.08
C GLY A 42 28.89 -11.05 9.76
N ALA A 43 30.05 -10.69 9.20
CA ALA A 43 30.53 -9.33 8.98
C ALA A 43 29.60 -8.40 8.18
N VAL A 44 29.38 -7.20 8.71
CA VAL A 44 29.01 -5.99 7.96
C VAL A 44 29.99 -4.91 8.37
N ALA A 45 30.65 -4.29 7.40
CA ALA A 45 31.59 -3.20 7.63
C ALA A 45 30.89 -2.05 8.36
N SER A 46 31.19 -1.91 9.65
CA SER A 46 30.73 -0.81 10.50
C SER A 46 31.65 0.39 10.29
N GLU A 47 31.08 1.56 10.06
CA GLU A 47 31.80 2.82 10.28
C GLU A 47 32.28 2.83 11.74
N GLU A 48 33.60 2.91 11.96
CA GLU A 48 34.20 2.88 13.29
C GLU A 48 33.82 4.12 14.09
N PHE A 49 33.33 3.92 15.31
CA PHE A 49 33.14 5.00 16.28
C PHE A 49 34.49 5.40 16.89
N LEU A 50 34.80 6.70 16.89
CA LEU A 50 36.02 7.22 17.52
C LEU A 50 35.83 7.32 19.04
N VAL A 51 36.48 6.44 19.80
CA VAL A 51 36.48 6.47 21.28
C VAL A 51 37.84 6.99 21.76
N GLN A 52 37.83 8.16 22.42
CA GLN A 52 39.04 8.77 22.97
C GLN A 52 39.08 8.65 24.50
N ASN A 53 40.07 7.93 25.03
CA ASN A 53 40.30 7.86 26.48
C ASN A 53 41.17 9.04 26.94
N CYS A 54 40.55 9.99 27.63
CA CYS A 54 41.21 11.16 28.22
C CYS A 54 41.38 11.05 29.74
N GLY A 55 41.21 9.86 30.32
CA GLY A 55 41.34 9.62 31.75
C GLY A 55 42.77 9.78 32.24
N THR A 56 42.94 10.09 33.53
CA THR A 56 44.27 10.14 34.15
C THR A 56 44.24 9.51 35.53
N PRO A 57 45.06 8.46 35.76
CA PRO A 57 45.11 7.78 37.03
C PRO A 57 45.42 8.75 38.18
N GLY A 58 44.68 8.62 39.29
CA GLY A 58 44.93 9.41 40.50
C GLY A 58 44.46 10.87 40.47
N ALA A 59 43.87 11.36 39.37
CA ALA A 59 43.41 12.74 39.27
C ALA A 59 42.24 13.04 40.21
N ASN A 60 42.28 14.20 40.86
CA ASN A 60 41.15 14.77 41.61
C ASN A 60 40.38 15.80 40.75
N THR A 61 39.24 16.30 41.24
CA THR A 61 38.40 17.24 40.47
C THR A 61 39.07 18.57 40.15
N ARG A 62 40.04 19.02 40.96
CA ARG A 62 40.82 20.24 40.69
C ARG A 62 41.71 20.05 39.46
N GLU A 63 42.40 18.93 39.38
CA GLU A 63 43.29 18.57 38.27
C GLU A 63 42.52 18.24 36.99
N ALA A 64 41.36 17.61 37.11
CA ALA A 64 40.50 17.30 35.97
C ALA A 64 39.84 18.55 35.38
N LEU A 65 39.36 19.47 36.21
CA LEU A 65 38.81 20.76 35.76
C LEU A 65 39.85 21.57 34.97
N ALA A 66 41.11 21.58 35.43
CA ALA A 66 42.19 22.30 34.74
C ALA A 66 42.50 21.74 33.33
N ARG A 67 42.16 20.48 33.05
CA ARG A 67 42.45 19.80 31.77
C ARG A 67 41.26 19.73 30.81
N LEU A 68 40.07 20.03 31.30
CA LEU A 68 38.83 19.99 30.52
C LEU A 68 38.92 20.78 29.20
N PRO A 69 39.53 21.99 29.13
CA PRO A 69 39.67 22.71 27.86
C PRO A 69 40.43 21.93 26.78
N GLY A 70 41.46 21.16 27.16
CA GLY A 70 42.23 20.32 26.24
C GLY A 70 41.47 19.08 25.75
N VAL A 71 40.57 18.53 26.59
CA VAL A 71 39.67 17.42 26.22
C VAL A 71 38.58 17.90 25.26
N LEU A 72 38.05 19.11 25.49
CA LEU A 72 37.00 19.71 24.66
C LEU A 72 37.52 20.23 23.31
N ALA A 73 38.83 20.45 23.16
CA ALA A 73 39.44 20.85 21.88
C ALA A 73 39.23 19.82 20.75
N GLY A 74 39.01 18.55 21.11
CA GLY A 74 38.64 17.48 20.17
C GLY A 74 37.18 17.51 19.70
N LYS A 75 36.36 18.46 20.19
CA LYS A 75 34.93 18.62 19.87
C LYS A 75 34.11 17.31 19.96
N PRO A 76 34.10 16.62 21.13
CA PRO A 76 33.36 15.37 21.27
C PRO A 76 31.83 15.60 21.22
N ASP A 77 31.10 14.73 20.51
CA ASP A 77 29.63 14.74 20.48
C ASP A 77 29.02 14.34 21.84
N HIS A 78 29.74 13.52 22.62
CA HIS A 78 29.35 13.03 23.95
C HIS A 78 30.56 13.00 24.90
N LEU A 79 30.42 13.53 26.13
CA LEU A 79 31.47 13.55 27.16
C LEU A 79 31.04 12.78 28.42
N VAL A 80 31.85 11.80 28.84
CA VAL A 80 31.63 11.00 30.07
C VAL A 80 32.65 11.44 31.13
N ILE A 81 32.18 11.85 32.32
CA ILE A 81 33.02 12.35 33.42
C ILE A 81 32.93 11.41 34.62
N LEU A 82 34.07 10.84 35.06
CA LEU A 82 34.16 9.91 36.19
C LEU A 82 35.26 10.38 37.17
N LEU A 83 34.89 11.15 38.20
CA LEU A 83 35.82 11.81 39.14
C LEU A 83 35.24 11.87 40.56
N GLY A 84 36.11 11.94 41.59
CA GLY A 84 35.70 12.17 42.99
C GLY A 84 36.30 11.21 44.02
N MET A 85 36.81 10.05 43.62
CA MET A 85 37.43 9.10 44.55
C MET A 85 38.73 9.65 45.16
N ASN A 86 39.60 10.28 44.37
CA ASN A 86 40.86 10.84 44.88
C ASN A 86 40.66 12.12 45.71
N ASP A 87 39.57 12.86 45.47
CA ASP A 87 39.18 14.05 46.24
C ASP A 87 38.86 13.74 47.70
N ALA A 88 38.43 12.51 48.00
CA ALA A 88 37.99 12.09 49.33
C ALA A 88 38.88 11.01 49.98
N MET A 89 39.50 10.13 49.18
CA MET A 89 40.15 8.92 49.69
C MET A 89 41.68 8.93 49.54
N ASN A 90 42.24 9.84 48.73
CA ASN A 90 43.68 9.98 48.58
C ASN A 90 44.15 11.18 49.41
N SER A 91 44.80 10.90 50.55
CA SER A 91 45.23 11.91 51.53
C SER A 91 46.15 13.00 50.94
N ALA A 92 46.89 12.70 49.87
CA ALA A 92 47.74 13.66 49.16
C ALA A 92 47.01 14.48 48.08
N LYS A 93 45.74 14.14 47.79
CA LYS A 93 44.94 14.72 46.70
C LYS A 93 43.56 15.20 47.15
N LEU A 94 43.35 15.36 48.46
CA LEU A 94 42.06 15.77 49.01
C LEU A 94 41.62 17.13 48.46
N VAL A 95 40.35 17.19 48.05
CA VAL A 95 39.67 18.42 47.67
C VAL A 95 38.50 18.60 48.61
N GLY A 96 38.46 19.72 49.33
CA GLY A 96 37.40 19.99 50.29
C GLY A 96 36.02 19.99 49.61
N VAL A 97 34.99 19.49 50.31
CA VAL A 97 33.63 19.29 49.75
C VAL A 97 33.07 20.53 49.05
N LYS A 98 33.35 21.74 49.55
CA LYS A 98 32.94 23.00 48.89
C LYS A 98 33.63 23.21 47.55
N GLU A 99 34.91 22.88 47.46
CA GLU A 99 35.70 23.01 46.24
C GLU A 99 35.38 21.90 45.23
N TYR A 100 35.22 20.66 45.69
CA TYR A 100 34.75 19.53 44.88
C TYR A 100 33.42 19.86 44.19
N LYS A 101 32.44 20.36 44.97
CA LYS A 101 31.11 20.77 44.44
C LYS A 101 31.22 21.87 43.39
N ARG A 102 32.07 22.87 43.61
CA ARG A 102 32.31 23.95 42.64
C ARG A 102 32.95 23.43 41.36
N ASN A 103 33.90 22.50 41.48
CA ASN A 103 34.59 21.93 40.32
C ASN A 103 33.64 21.08 39.47
N VAL A 104 32.84 20.21 40.09
CA VAL A 104 31.84 19.38 39.38
C VAL A 104 30.74 20.25 38.75
N ALA A 105 30.24 21.28 39.45
CA ALA A 105 29.26 22.21 38.91
C ALA A 105 29.78 22.98 37.69
N ALA A 106 31.05 23.40 37.71
CA ALA A 106 31.69 24.04 36.57
C ALA A 106 31.84 23.10 35.36
N MET A 107 32.00 21.78 35.58
CA MET A 107 32.09 20.78 34.51
C MET A 107 30.72 20.32 33.96
N THR A 108 29.62 20.58 34.67
CA THR A 108 28.28 20.00 34.37
C THR A 108 27.18 21.02 34.12
N ALA A 109 27.52 22.31 34.01
CA ALA A 109 26.57 23.37 33.67
C ALA A 109 25.90 23.10 32.30
N GLY A 110 24.73 22.44 32.33
CA GLY A 110 23.97 21.94 31.17
C GLY A 110 23.03 20.73 31.41
N ALA A 111 22.89 20.23 32.65
CA ALA A 111 22.31 18.90 32.96
C ALA A 111 20.76 18.72 32.88
N GLU A 112 19.97 19.76 32.58
CA GLU A 112 18.48 19.65 32.57
C GLU A 112 17.96 18.60 31.58
N LYS A 113 18.56 18.50 30.39
CA LYS A 113 18.20 17.48 29.38
C LYS A 113 18.52 16.05 29.83
N GLY A 114 19.55 15.87 30.65
CA GLY A 114 19.97 14.56 31.17
C GLY A 114 18.99 13.99 32.19
N TYR A 115 18.44 14.82 33.08
CA TYR A 115 17.45 14.38 34.08
C TYR A 115 16.10 14.03 33.46
N ARG A 116 15.70 14.75 32.40
CA ARG A 116 14.50 14.41 31.64
C ARG A 116 14.64 13.09 30.88
N LEU A 117 15.77 12.90 30.18
CA LEU A 117 16.04 11.64 29.47
C LEU A 117 16.05 10.44 30.43
N LEU A 118 16.72 10.57 31.58
CA LEU A 118 16.76 9.51 32.59
C LEU A 118 15.36 9.20 33.15
N ALA A 119 14.54 10.22 33.38
CA ALA A 119 13.17 10.04 33.85
C ALA A 119 12.27 9.34 32.82
N ASP A 120 12.40 9.68 31.53
CA ASP A 120 11.60 9.08 30.46
C ASP A 120 11.96 7.60 30.24
N GLU A 121 13.25 7.24 30.30
CA GLU A 121 13.71 5.85 30.22
C GLU A 121 13.23 5.01 31.41
N VAL A 122 13.31 5.55 32.63
CA VAL A 122 12.83 4.84 33.83
C VAL A 122 11.30 4.73 33.85
N ALA A 123 10.58 5.76 33.40
CA ALA A 123 9.13 5.69 33.26
C ALA A 123 8.70 4.61 32.25
N GLY A 124 9.44 4.46 31.16
CA GLY A 124 9.22 3.37 30.18
C GLY A 124 9.28 1.98 30.83
N ALA A 125 10.24 1.74 31.72
CA ALA A 125 10.38 0.48 32.43
C ALA A 125 9.33 0.25 33.54
N LEU A 126 8.78 1.33 34.12
CA LEU A 126 7.83 1.27 35.24
C LEU A 126 6.35 1.22 34.81
N ARG A 127 5.99 1.71 33.62
CA ARG A 127 4.59 1.87 33.15
C ARG A 127 3.78 0.56 33.05
N GLU A 128 4.44 -0.58 32.87
CA GLU A 128 3.76 -1.90 32.84
C GLU A 128 3.68 -2.56 34.23
N ARG A 129 4.27 -1.94 35.27
CA ARG A 129 4.53 -2.59 36.57
C ARG A 129 4.08 -1.80 37.80
N VAL A 130 3.81 -0.50 37.65
CA VAL A 130 3.34 0.39 38.73
C VAL A 130 1.91 0.82 38.44
N LEU A 131 0.98 0.51 39.34
CA LEU A 131 -0.45 0.84 39.23
C LEU A 131 -0.77 2.22 39.83
N ALA A 132 -1.89 2.81 39.39
CA ALA A 132 -2.36 4.07 39.93
C ALA A 132 -2.65 3.96 41.44
N GLY A 133 -2.04 4.85 42.24
CA GLY A 133 -2.13 4.86 43.71
C GLY A 133 -0.96 4.18 44.41
N GLU A 134 -0.03 3.57 43.68
CA GLU A 134 1.20 3.01 44.25
C GLU A 134 2.31 4.06 44.43
N THR A 135 3.07 3.93 45.53
CA THR A 135 4.15 4.87 45.88
C THR A 135 5.46 4.46 45.22
N VAL A 136 6.02 5.33 44.37
CA VAL A 136 7.37 5.18 43.80
C VAL A 136 8.36 5.99 44.64
N VAL A 137 9.33 5.30 45.27
CA VAL A 137 10.38 5.93 46.08
C VAL A 137 11.66 6.05 45.24
N CYS A 138 12.10 7.27 44.97
CA CYS A 138 13.40 7.53 44.36
C CYS A 138 14.44 7.69 45.48
N PHE A 139 15.34 6.72 45.63
CA PHE A 139 16.38 6.72 46.66
C PHE A 139 17.77 6.60 46.02
N GLY A 140 18.65 7.56 46.28
CA GLY A 140 19.94 7.63 45.59
C GLY A 140 20.74 8.90 45.92
N ASP A 141 21.72 9.19 45.08
CA ASP A 141 22.71 10.25 45.28
C ASP A 141 22.21 11.66 44.88
N SER A 142 23.13 12.56 44.53
CA SER A 142 22.85 13.93 44.13
C SER A 142 21.92 14.06 42.90
N ILE A 143 21.85 13.04 42.04
CA ILE A 143 20.92 12.98 40.88
C ILE A 143 19.48 12.75 41.37
N THR A 144 19.32 11.82 42.30
CA THR A 144 18.02 11.54 42.92
C THR A 144 17.54 12.69 43.79
N PHE A 145 18.46 13.35 44.48
CA PHE A 145 18.15 14.57 45.25
C PHE A 145 17.91 15.80 44.37
N GLY A 146 18.36 15.81 43.10
CA GLY A 146 18.24 16.96 42.21
C GLY A 146 19.06 18.17 42.66
N SER A 147 20.31 17.95 43.08
CA SER A 147 21.18 19.02 43.60
C SER A 147 21.38 20.13 42.57
N HIS A 148 21.17 21.39 42.97
CA HIS A 148 21.23 22.59 42.11
C HIS A 148 20.13 22.70 41.05
N MET A 149 19.10 21.85 41.10
CA MET A 149 17.88 22.00 40.29
C MET A 149 16.77 22.65 41.11
N GLU A 150 15.88 23.36 40.41
CA GLU A 150 14.65 23.86 41.02
C GLU A 150 13.84 22.70 41.60
N GLY A 151 13.44 22.79 42.87
CA GLY A 151 12.74 21.69 43.57
C GLY A 151 13.65 20.59 44.14
N GLN A 152 14.95 20.85 44.32
CA GLN A 152 15.90 19.99 45.02
C GLN A 152 15.33 19.37 46.31
N GLY A 153 15.53 18.07 46.49
CA GLY A 153 15.03 17.29 47.63
C GLY A 153 13.54 16.94 47.54
N SER A 154 12.88 17.25 46.43
CA SER A 154 11.45 17.01 46.23
C SER A 154 11.16 16.31 44.90
N ALA A 155 9.94 15.77 44.78
CA ALA A 155 9.35 15.28 43.52
C ALA A 155 8.54 16.37 42.80
N THR A 156 9.00 17.62 42.88
CA THR A 156 8.46 18.80 42.19
C THR A 156 9.62 19.64 41.63
N GLY A 157 9.37 20.53 40.66
CA GLY A 157 10.41 21.32 40.00
C GLY A 157 11.09 20.57 38.84
N LYS A 158 12.40 20.76 38.66
CA LYS A 158 13.21 20.21 37.55
C LYS A 158 14.17 19.11 37.99
N THR A 159 13.81 18.35 39.03
CA THR A 159 14.59 17.21 39.52
C THR A 159 14.24 15.92 38.76
N TYR A 160 15.11 14.90 38.79
CA TYR A 160 14.80 13.58 38.23
C TYR A 160 13.50 12.98 38.79
N PRO A 161 13.23 13.00 40.13
CA PRO A 161 11.95 12.54 40.65
C PRO A 161 10.74 13.38 40.21
N ALA A 162 10.92 14.68 39.98
CA ALA A 162 9.85 15.55 39.48
C ALA A 162 9.48 15.24 38.03
N PHE A 163 10.49 15.04 37.15
CA PHE A 163 10.24 14.59 35.78
C PHE A 163 9.64 13.19 35.74
N LEU A 164 10.14 12.25 36.55
CA LEU A 164 9.59 10.90 36.62
C LEU A 164 8.12 10.92 37.09
N ARG A 165 7.79 11.71 38.11
CA ARG A 165 6.41 11.91 38.57
C ARG A 165 5.54 12.50 37.47
N ALA A 166 5.98 13.55 36.79
CA ALA A 166 5.22 14.18 35.71
C ALA A 166 4.95 13.20 34.55
N THR A 167 5.98 12.45 34.16
CA THR A 167 5.91 11.44 33.09
C THR A 167 5.03 10.22 33.48
N LEU A 168 4.87 9.93 34.78
CA LEU A 168 3.92 8.94 35.31
C LEU A 168 2.50 9.49 35.58
N SER A 169 2.35 10.80 35.82
CA SER A 169 1.09 11.43 36.28
C SER A 169 0.28 12.11 35.17
N SER A 170 0.78 12.19 33.95
CA SER A 170 0.21 12.97 32.83
C SER A 170 -1.10 12.42 32.22
N GLU A 171 -1.96 11.76 33.00
CA GLU A 171 -3.37 11.48 32.64
C GLU A 171 -4.40 12.09 33.62
N GLY A 172 -3.98 12.81 34.66
CA GLY A 172 -4.87 13.21 35.74
C GLY A 172 -4.91 14.71 36.05
N ALA A 173 -5.32 15.59 35.12
CA ALA A 173 -6.06 16.84 35.42
C ALA A 173 -6.12 17.78 34.20
N GLY A 174 -7.34 18.01 33.68
CA GLY A 174 -7.61 18.98 32.62
C GLY A 174 -8.95 18.66 31.97
N GLY A 175 -10.04 19.10 32.59
CA GLY A 175 -11.40 18.74 32.22
C GLY A 175 -11.81 19.24 30.83
N SER A 176 -12.05 18.31 29.92
CA SER A 176 -13.13 18.38 28.94
C SER A 176 -13.92 17.08 29.05
N VAL A 177 -15.23 17.17 28.82
CA VAL A 177 -16.23 16.11 29.01
C VAL A 177 -15.74 14.78 28.43
N LYS A 178 -15.30 13.86 29.31
CA LYS A 178 -14.94 12.48 28.96
C LYS A 178 -16.21 11.75 28.53
N SER A 179 -16.45 11.67 27.22
CA SER A 179 -17.17 10.53 26.66
C SER A 179 -16.32 9.30 26.96
N SER A 180 -16.92 8.26 27.55
CA SER A 180 -16.30 7.05 28.12
C SER A 180 -15.67 6.09 27.11
N ASP A 181 -15.03 6.62 26.07
CA ASP A 181 -14.53 5.84 24.94
C ASP A 181 -13.02 6.06 24.74
N PRO A 182 -12.17 5.08 25.11
CA PRO A 182 -10.74 5.07 24.80
C PRO A 182 -10.42 5.23 23.29
N GLN A 183 -11.41 5.09 22.41
CA GLN A 183 -11.26 5.32 20.97
C GLN A 183 -11.15 6.82 20.61
N ARG A 184 -11.71 7.75 21.39
CA ARG A 184 -11.65 9.21 21.13
C ARG A 184 -10.28 9.85 21.38
N GLN A 185 -9.43 9.24 22.21
CA GLN A 185 -8.24 9.91 22.74
C GLN A 185 -7.00 9.86 21.83
N ARG A 186 -7.01 9.13 20.69
CA ARG A 186 -5.85 9.05 19.77
C ARG A 186 -5.89 9.98 18.56
N LEU A 187 -6.98 10.74 18.36
CA LEU A 187 -7.15 11.62 17.19
C LEU A 187 -7.03 13.10 17.47
N ALA A 188 -7.31 13.53 18.71
CA ALA A 188 -7.08 14.90 19.15
C ALA A 188 -5.58 15.30 19.06
N ASP A 189 -4.68 14.32 18.96
CA ASP A 189 -3.22 14.50 18.96
C ASP A 189 -2.54 14.15 17.62
N ILE A 190 -3.27 14.02 16.49
CA ILE A 190 -2.59 13.89 15.20
C ILE A 190 -1.94 15.23 14.88
N ALA A 191 -0.63 15.29 15.14
CA ALA A 191 0.21 16.41 14.78
C ALA A 191 0.03 16.73 13.29
N PRO A 192 0.08 18.01 12.90
CA PRO A 192 0.03 18.39 11.50
C PRO A 192 1.06 17.58 10.69
N PRO A 193 0.68 17.04 9.52
CA PRO A 193 1.60 16.28 8.69
C PRO A 193 2.80 17.14 8.29
N GLY A 194 3.97 16.52 8.26
CA GLY A 194 5.18 17.18 7.77
C GLY A 194 5.10 17.43 6.27
N TRP A 195 5.91 18.38 5.81
CA TRP A 195 6.10 18.65 4.38
C TRP A 195 7.56 18.93 4.06
N ALA A 196 7.94 18.69 2.80
CA ALA A 196 9.22 19.11 2.26
C ALA A 196 9.06 19.63 0.82
N ILE A 197 9.84 20.63 0.43
CA ILE A 197 9.80 21.23 -0.90
C ILE A 197 11.21 21.22 -1.46
N ARG A 198 11.36 20.67 -2.66
CA ARG A 198 12.58 20.83 -3.46
C ARG A 198 12.38 21.98 -4.43
N ILE A 199 13.28 22.94 -4.37
CA ILE A 199 13.29 24.13 -5.22
C ILE A 199 14.58 24.21 -6.02
N GLU A 200 14.54 24.97 -7.11
CA GLU A 200 15.70 25.31 -7.91
C GLU A 200 15.74 26.81 -8.19
N PHE A 201 16.90 27.41 -8.02
CA PHE A 201 17.14 28.81 -8.32
C PHE A 201 17.54 29.03 -9.79
N PRO A 202 17.46 30.26 -10.32
CA PRO A 202 17.86 30.56 -11.70
C PRO A 202 19.30 30.21 -12.08
N ASP A 203 20.20 30.09 -11.09
CA ASP A 203 21.59 29.64 -11.28
C ASP A 203 21.73 28.11 -11.36
N GLY A 204 20.62 27.38 -11.28
CA GLY A 204 20.56 25.91 -11.30
C GLY A 204 20.79 25.25 -9.94
N LYS A 205 21.08 26.02 -8.87
CA LYS A 205 21.27 25.46 -7.53
C LYS A 205 19.94 24.93 -7.00
N GLN A 206 19.95 23.70 -6.49
CA GLN A 206 18.78 23.11 -5.84
C GLN A 206 18.91 23.15 -4.32
N THR A 207 17.77 23.27 -3.64
CA THR A 207 17.68 23.22 -2.17
C THR A 207 16.41 22.48 -1.77
N ARG A 208 16.47 21.82 -0.62
CA ARG A 208 15.32 21.18 0.01
C ARG A 208 15.02 21.93 1.31
N ILE A 209 13.78 22.33 1.47
CA ILE A 209 13.25 22.99 2.68
C ILE A 209 12.23 22.06 3.30
N THR A 210 12.24 21.88 4.61
CA THR A 210 11.30 21.01 5.32
C THR A 210 10.60 21.73 6.48
N SER A 211 9.41 21.26 6.83
CA SER A 211 8.68 21.75 8.01
C SER A 211 9.41 21.52 9.34
N ALA A 212 10.51 20.76 9.33
CA ALA A 212 11.33 20.45 10.50
C ALA A 212 12.66 21.21 10.53
N ASP A 213 12.96 22.06 9.53
CA ASP A 213 14.23 22.81 9.54
C ASP A 213 14.25 23.83 10.69
N GLU A 214 15.43 24.01 11.29
CA GLU A 214 15.62 24.90 12.43
C GLU A 214 15.26 26.35 12.08
N GLY A 215 14.48 27.01 12.93
CA GLY A 215 14.03 28.39 12.74
C GLY A 215 12.76 28.56 11.89
N LEU A 216 12.22 27.51 11.27
CA LEU A 216 10.97 27.55 10.51
C LEU A 216 9.73 27.32 11.39
N VAL A 217 9.31 28.36 12.11
CA VAL A 217 8.09 28.33 12.93
C VAL A 217 6.89 28.89 12.14
N PRO A 218 5.79 28.15 11.98
CA PRO A 218 4.61 28.67 11.30
C PRO A 218 3.89 29.74 12.12
N LYS A 219 3.29 30.70 11.44
CA LYS A 219 2.15 31.44 12.00
C LYS A 219 0.93 30.54 11.96
N VAL A 220 0.25 30.40 13.10
CA VAL A 220 -0.95 29.55 13.24
C VAL A 220 -2.16 30.43 13.48
N ALA A 221 -3.24 30.17 12.74
CA ALA A 221 -4.54 30.79 12.93
C ALA A 221 -5.63 29.70 12.90
N VAL A 222 -6.69 29.89 13.67
CA VAL A 222 -7.87 29.01 13.66
C VAL A 222 -9.06 29.84 13.22
N ASP A 223 -9.79 29.38 12.21
CA ASP A 223 -11.06 29.97 11.84
C ASP A 223 -12.15 29.43 12.76
N GLU A 224 -12.68 30.28 13.64
CA GLU A 224 -13.70 29.92 14.63
C GLU A 224 -15.05 29.54 13.98
N THR A 225 -15.30 29.95 12.73
CA THR A 225 -16.55 29.66 12.02
C THR A 225 -16.51 28.27 11.38
N THR A 226 -15.37 27.90 10.80
CA THR A 226 -15.21 26.64 10.06
C THR A 226 -14.52 25.54 10.87
N GLY A 227 -13.83 25.91 11.96
CA GLY A 227 -12.98 25.02 12.75
C GLY A 227 -11.68 24.63 12.04
N GLU A 228 -11.35 25.28 10.92
CA GLU A 228 -10.15 24.99 10.14
C GLU A 228 -8.92 25.67 10.74
N THR A 229 -7.83 24.93 10.89
CA THR A 229 -6.55 25.46 11.36
C THR A 229 -5.64 25.74 10.16
N ARG A 230 -5.07 26.95 10.10
CA ARG A 230 -4.16 27.39 9.07
C ARG A 230 -2.76 27.61 9.63
N PHE A 231 -1.78 27.02 8.98
CA PHE A 231 -0.35 27.20 9.23
C PHE A 231 0.28 27.92 8.05
N VAL A 232 1.06 28.97 8.31
CA VAL A 232 1.74 29.76 7.28
C VAL A 232 3.21 29.88 7.61
N TRP A 233 4.06 29.36 6.72
CA TRP A 233 5.50 29.57 6.76
C TRP A 233 5.88 30.55 5.64
N SER A 234 6.42 31.70 6.00
CA SER A 234 6.87 32.74 5.07
C SER A 234 8.40 32.90 5.13
N GLY A 235 8.98 33.72 4.26
CA GLY A 235 10.43 33.96 4.23
C GLY A 235 11.27 32.77 3.72
N LEU A 236 10.65 31.73 3.14
CA LEU A 236 11.34 30.50 2.76
C LEU A 236 12.24 30.73 1.54
N GLY A 237 13.50 30.28 1.62
CA GLY A 237 14.48 30.45 0.55
C GLY A 237 15.13 31.84 0.48
N SER A 238 15.17 32.58 1.59
CA SER A 238 15.63 33.98 1.65
C SER A 238 17.03 34.23 1.06
N GLY A 239 17.06 35.19 0.13
CA GLY A 239 18.17 35.72 -0.69
C GLY A 239 17.60 36.70 -1.73
N PRO A 240 18.39 37.31 -2.64
CA PRO A 240 17.92 38.36 -3.58
C PRO A 240 16.88 37.91 -4.65
N LEU A 241 16.34 36.69 -4.57
CA LEU A 241 15.55 36.03 -5.61
C LEU A 241 14.10 35.70 -5.21
N GLY A 242 13.63 36.13 -4.02
CA GLY A 242 12.21 36.19 -3.64
C GLY A 242 11.70 35.13 -2.66
N GLU A 243 10.51 35.37 -2.12
CA GLU A 243 9.93 34.71 -0.94
C GLU A 243 8.92 33.62 -1.32
N LEU A 244 9.18 32.36 -0.91
CA LEU A 244 8.19 31.29 -0.94
C LEU A 244 7.36 31.34 0.34
N THR A 245 6.05 31.09 0.22
CA THR A 245 5.15 30.94 1.36
C THR A 245 4.42 29.61 1.27
N VAL A 246 4.45 28.82 2.34
CA VAL A 246 3.70 27.57 2.45
C VAL A 246 2.46 27.81 3.31
N HIS A 247 1.31 27.54 2.74
CA HIS A 247 0.01 27.55 3.41
C HIS A 247 -0.44 26.11 3.58
N MET A 248 -0.59 25.67 4.82
CA MET A 248 -1.22 24.38 5.13
C MET A 248 -2.52 24.64 5.88
N THR A 249 -3.58 23.97 5.47
CA THR A 249 -4.90 24.07 6.09
C THR A 249 -5.34 22.67 6.51
N GLY A 250 -5.90 22.58 7.71
CA GLY A 250 -6.28 21.32 8.35
C GLY A 250 -7.66 21.42 8.98
N LYS A 251 -8.52 20.46 8.67
CA LYS A 251 -9.80 20.28 9.34
C LYS A 251 -9.74 19.04 10.20
N GLN A 252 -10.07 19.18 11.48
CA GLN A 252 -10.12 18.07 12.41
C GLN A 252 -11.57 17.67 12.70
N ARG A 253 -11.84 16.37 12.59
CA ARG A 253 -13.07 15.70 13.01
C ARG A 253 -12.70 14.65 14.07
N PRO A 254 -13.66 14.13 14.86
CA PRO A 254 -13.35 13.22 15.96
C PRO A 254 -12.51 12.00 15.56
N LEU A 255 -12.70 11.47 14.33
CA LEU A 255 -11.99 10.28 13.85
C LEU A 255 -11.13 10.50 12.59
N GLU A 256 -11.03 11.73 12.11
CA GLU A 256 -10.46 12.02 10.79
C GLU A 256 -9.86 13.42 10.75
N THR A 257 -8.74 13.57 10.06
CA THR A 257 -8.16 14.87 9.73
C THR A 257 -7.97 14.99 8.23
N GLU A 258 -8.39 16.11 7.68
CA GLU A 258 -8.24 16.47 6.27
C GLU A 258 -7.20 17.59 6.16
N TRP A 259 -6.23 17.47 5.26
CA TRP A 259 -5.16 18.46 5.11
C TRP A 259 -4.94 18.86 3.65
N ARG A 260 -4.71 20.15 3.43
CA ARG A 260 -4.34 20.72 2.12
C ARG A 260 -3.06 21.52 2.26
N LEU A 261 -2.23 21.50 1.22
CA LEU A 261 -0.98 22.24 1.14
C LEU A 261 -0.94 23.08 -0.15
N GLU A 262 -0.53 24.33 0.00
CA GLU A 262 -0.29 25.27 -1.09
C GLU A 262 1.07 25.95 -0.88
N VAL A 263 1.86 25.99 -1.94
CA VAL A 263 3.15 26.68 -2.03
C VAL A 263 2.94 27.88 -2.94
N GLU A 264 2.83 29.05 -2.34
CA GLU A 264 2.81 30.33 -3.04
C GLU A 264 4.25 30.75 -3.35
N ASN A 265 4.49 31.15 -4.61
CA ASN A 265 5.81 31.54 -5.06
C ASN A 265 5.78 32.95 -5.66
N ARG A 266 6.32 33.91 -4.92
CA ARG A 266 6.51 35.30 -5.38
C ARG A 266 7.94 35.58 -5.83
N GLY A 267 8.79 34.56 -5.85
CA GLY A 267 10.19 34.65 -6.24
C GLY A 267 10.46 34.15 -7.65
N ARG A 268 11.76 33.96 -7.92
CA ARG A 268 12.30 33.44 -9.19
C ARG A 268 12.77 32.00 -9.10
N ALA A 269 12.67 31.37 -7.94
CA ALA A 269 12.88 29.93 -7.82
C ALA A 269 11.75 29.17 -8.53
N SER A 270 12.02 27.94 -8.95
CA SER A 270 11.00 26.99 -9.41
C SER A 270 10.80 25.90 -8.35
N VAL A 271 9.55 25.58 -8.05
CA VAL A 271 9.23 24.39 -7.26
C VAL A 271 9.37 23.17 -8.18
N LEU A 272 10.14 22.17 -7.74
CA LEU A 272 10.36 20.94 -8.50
C LEU A 272 9.55 19.77 -7.96
N ASN A 273 9.49 19.62 -6.64
CA ASN A 273 8.83 18.51 -5.99
C ASN A 273 8.33 18.91 -4.61
N VAL A 274 7.18 18.38 -4.22
CA VAL A 274 6.64 18.54 -2.86
C VAL A 274 6.45 17.17 -2.24
N THR A 275 6.93 16.95 -1.02
CA THR A 275 6.59 15.79 -0.20
C THR A 275 5.50 16.21 0.77
N PHE A 276 4.30 15.64 0.62
CA PHE A 276 3.15 15.89 1.49
C PHE A 276 2.06 14.82 1.30
N PRO A 277 1.56 14.18 2.36
CA PRO A 277 2.02 14.31 3.74
C PRO A 277 3.34 13.56 3.95
N ASP A 278 4.11 13.96 4.96
CA ASP A 278 5.15 13.15 5.61
C ASP A 278 4.66 12.83 7.02
N VAL A 279 4.21 11.60 7.25
CA VAL A 279 3.64 11.16 8.53
C VAL A 279 4.34 9.91 9.03
N ALA A 280 4.39 9.75 10.35
CA ALA A 280 4.99 8.60 10.99
C ALA A 280 4.11 8.12 12.15
N PHE A 281 3.78 6.82 12.16
CA PHE A 281 2.95 6.19 13.17
C PHE A 281 3.76 5.16 13.96
N PRO A 282 3.57 5.06 15.29
CA PRO A 282 4.08 3.91 16.03
C PRO A 282 3.40 2.64 15.52
N VAL A 283 4.13 1.52 15.51
CA VAL A 283 3.58 0.22 15.13
C VAL A 283 3.85 -0.83 16.19
N GLY A 284 2.83 -1.64 16.48
CA GLY A 284 2.89 -2.83 17.32
C GLY A 284 3.41 -4.05 16.55
N LYS A 285 3.79 -5.10 17.29
CA LYS A 285 4.31 -6.35 16.69
C LYS A 285 3.28 -7.10 15.85
N GLU A 286 2.01 -6.97 16.23
CA GLU A 286 0.86 -7.61 15.58
C GLU A 286 0.22 -6.76 14.48
N ASP A 287 0.66 -5.51 14.31
CA ASP A 287 0.10 -4.62 13.31
C ASP A 287 0.44 -5.10 11.90
N MET A 288 -0.53 -4.93 11.01
CA MET A 288 -0.44 -5.23 9.59
C MET A 288 -0.50 -3.93 8.81
N VAL A 289 0.46 -3.74 7.91
CA VAL A 289 0.53 -2.61 6.99
C VAL A 289 -0.12 -3.01 5.67
N VAL A 290 -1.05 -2.17 5.20
CA VAL A 290 -1.72 -2.34 3.90
C VAL A 290 -0.93 -1.56 2.85
N VAL A 291 -0.38 -2.28 1.87
CA VAL A 291 0.40 -1.72 0.77
C VAL A 291 -0.39 -1.86 -0.53
N PRO A 292 -0.69 -0.76 -1.24
CA PRO A 292 -1.50 -0.75 -2.48
C PRO A 292 -0.69 -1.13 -3.74
N SER A 293 0.12 -2.20 -3.66
CA SER A 293 0.85 -2.75 -4.81
C SER A 293 -0.02 -3.74 -5.58
N VAL A 294 -0.04 -3.66 -6.91
CA VAL A 294 -0.83 -4.59 -7.75
C VAL A 294 -2.30 -4.62 -7.30
N SER A 295 -2.82 -5.75 -6.80
CA SER A 295 -4.15 -5.81 -6.19
C SER A 295 -4.15 -5.25 -4.77
N GLY A 296 -3.05 -5.44 -4.03
CA GLY A 296 -2.87 -5.08 -2.63
C GLY A 296 -2.10 -6.19 -1.90
N ARG A 297 -1.35 -5.83 -0.86
CA ARG A 297 -0.68 -6.81 0.01
C ARG A 297 -0.65 -6.37 1.46
N LEU A 298 -0.54 -7.36 2.33
CA LEU A 298 -0.27 -7.17 3.74
C LEU A 298 1.21 -7.30 4.05
N HIS A 299 1.70 -6.53 5.00
CA HIS A 299 3.06 -6.63 5.51
C HIS A 299 3.05 -6.54 7.03
N ARG A 300 3.69 -7.48 7.74
CA ARG A 300 3.78 -7.38 9.21
C ARG A 300 4.63 -6.18 9.59
N ALA A 301 4.11 -5.29 10.42
CA ALA A 301 4.82 -4.07 10.82
C ALA A 301 6.11 -4.36 11.61
N SER A 302 6.16 -5.52 12.29
CA SER A 302 7.37 -6.03 12.98
C SER A 302 8.51 -6.42 12.02
N GLN A 303 8.26 -6.56 10.74
CA GLN A 303 9.29 -6.83 9.73
C GLN A 303 9.68 -5.54 9.00
N PRO A 304 10.97 -5.33 8.67
CA PRO A 304 11.39 -4.18 7.88
C PRO A 304 10.59 -4.08 6.57
N LEU A 305 9.99 -2.92 6.34
CA LEU A 305 9.32 -2.58 5.10
C LEU A 305 10.13 -1.48 4.42
N ALA A 306 10.39 -1.65 3.13
CA ALA A 306 10.83 -0.60 2.22
C ALA A 306 10.03 -0.75 0.93
N TYR A 307 9.01 0.07 0.77
CA TYR A 307 8.17 0.09 -0.42
C TYR A 307 8.23 1.47 -1.08
N SER A 308 8.32 1.45 -2.40
CA SER A 308 8.21 2.65 -3.21
C SER A 308 7.52 2.35 -4.54
N GLY A 309 6.55 3.17 -4.91
CA GLY A 309 5.77 2.99 -6.14
C GLY A 309 5.32 4.32 -6.74
N SER A 310 5.24 4.39 -8.06
CA SER A 310 4.77 5.57 -8.79
C SER A 310 3.31 5.40 -9.19
N TYR A 311 2.49 6.41 -8.95
CA TYR A 311 1.07 6.43 -9.23
C TYR A 311 0.76 7.37 -10.42
N PRO A 312 -0.25 7.02 -11.24
CA PRO A 312 -0.91 5.71 -11.30
C PRO A 312 -0.06 4.67 -12.04
N SER A 313 0.01 3.42 -11.57
CA SER A 313 0.64 2.32 -12.31
C SER A 313 0.22 0.95 -11.77
N GLY A 314 0.61 -0.13 -12.44
CA GLY A 314 0.45 -1.49 -11.89
C GLY A 314 1.26 -1.76 -10.62
N SER A 315 2.24 -0.89 -10.30
CA SER A 315 3.05 -0.99 -9.07
C SER A 315 2.45 -0.24 -7.88
N LEU A 316 1.60 0.75 -8.14
CA LEU A 316 0.86 1.55 -7.16
C LEU A 316 -0.49 1.91 -7.77
N THR A 317 -1.49 1.08 -7.48
CA THR A 317 -2.78 1.07 -8.20
C THR A 317 -3.83 1.99 -7.62
N MET A 318 -3.67 2.37 -6.34
CA MET A 318 -4.61 3.19 -5.58
C MET A 318 -3.85 4.19 -4.69
N GLN A 319 -4.54 5.27 -4.28
CA GLN A 319 -3.97 6.37 -3.50
C GLN A 319 -4.21 6.24 -1.99
N CYS A 320 -4.40 5.02 -1.49
CA CYS A 320 -4.63 4.73 -0.09
C CYS A 320 -3.70 3.65 0.46
N CYS A 321 -3.35 3.76 1.73
CA CYS A 321 -2.58 2.79 2.48
C CYS A 321 -2.91 2.94 3.98
N GLY A 322 -2.24 2.17 4.83
CA GLY A 322 -2.43 2.32 6.27
C GLY A 322 -1.89 1.15 7.06
N LEU A 323 -2.29 1.09 8.33
CA LEU A 323 -2.01 -0.03 9.21
C LEU A 323 -3.23 -0.37 10.07
N TYR A 324 -3.31 -1.60 10.54
CA TYR A 324 -4.33 -2.02 11.51
C TYR A 324 -3.79 -3.12 12.43
N GLY A 325 -4.35 -3.21 13.63
CA GLY A 325 -4.03 -4.23 14.61
C GLY A 325 -4.98 -4.21 15.80
N PRO A 326 -4.64 -4.84 16.93
CA PRO A 326 -5.50 -4.92 18.12
C PRO A 326 -5.94 -3.55 18.66
N ALA A 327 -5.17 -2.49 18.40
CA ALA A 327 -5.47 -1.14 18.86
C ALA A 327 -6.38 -0.33 17.90
N GLY A 328 -6.84 -0.95 16.80
CA GLY A 328 -7.55 -0.31 15.71
C GLY A 328 -6.65 -0.03 14.50
N GLY A 329 -7.18 0.69 13.52
CA GLY A 329 -6.50 1.02 12.27
C GLY A 329 -6.31 2.51 12.03
N ILE A 330 -5.29 2.84 11.23
CA ILE A 330 -5.00 4.16 10.69
C ILE A 330 -5.00 4.06 9.18
N TYR A 331 -5.92 4.76 8.55
CA TYR A 331 -6.02 4.98 7.12
C TYR A 331 -5.28 6.25 6.73
N VAL A 332 -4.49 6.18 5.66
CA VAL A 332 -3.82 7.34 5.06
C VAL A 332 -4.06 7.31 3.56
N ALA A 333 -4.65 8.38 3.03
CA ALA A 333 -4.86 8.51 1.61
C ALA A 333 -4.63 9.93 1.11
N VAL A 334 -4.38 10.00 -0.19
CA VAL A 334 -4.45 11.22 -0.96
C VAL A 334 -5.72 11.16 -1.80
N HIS A 335 -6.71 11.94 -1.41
CA HIS A 335 -8.00 12.10 -2.07
C HIS A 335 -7.86 13.10 -3.23
N ASP A 336 -7.05 12.74 -4.23
CA ASP A 336 -6.85 13.52 -5.46
C ASP A 336 -7.77 13.01 -6.58
N PRO A 337 -8.81 13.78 -6.97
CA PRO A 337 -9.82 13.36 -7.93
C PRO A 337 -9.33 13.34 -9.39
N CYS A 338 -8.16 13.90 -9.70
CA CYS A 338 -7.64 13.96 -11.08
C CYS A 338 -6.46 13.01 -11.36
N ALA A 339 -6.09 12.17 -10.38
CA ALA A 339 -5.05 11.15 -10.50
C ALA A 339 -3.69 11.71 -10.97
N SER A 340 -3.23 12.78 -10.33
CA SER A 340 -1.94 13.38 -10.63
C SER A 340 -0.79 12.40 -10.46
N ALA A 341 0.26 12.54 -11.27
CA ALA A 341 1.49 11.78 -11.10
C ALA A 341 2.10 12.05 -9.72
N LYS A 342 2.37 10.98 -8.96
CA LYS A 342 2.97 11.05 -7.61
C LYS A 342 3.67 9.75 -7.25
N ARG A 343 4.38 9.72 -6.13
CA ARG A 343 5.11 8.55 -5.64
C ARG A 343 4.82 8.32 -4.17
N LEU A 344 4.50 7.08 -3.80
CA LEU A 344 4.37 6.65 -2.40
C LEU A 344 5.68 6.03 -1.94
N GLU A 345 6.11 6.38 -0.73
CA GLU A 345 7.14 5.69 0.02
C GLU A 345 6.59 5.25 1.37
N MET A 346 6.80 3.99 1.71
CA MET A 346 6.45 3.43 3.02
C MET A 346 7.67 2.72 3.60
N ASN A 347 8.06 3.09 4.82
CA ASN A 347 9.18 2.44 5.50
C ASN A 347 8.81 2.07 6.94
N SER A 348 9.05 0.81 7.33
CA SER A 348 8.94 0.38 8.74
C SER A 348 10.34 0.16 9.30
N LYS A 349 10.75 1.01 10.24
CA LYS A 349 12.03 0.91 10.97
C LYS A 349 11.85 1.39 12.40
N SER A 350 12.50 0.73 13.36
CA SER A 350 12.53 1.15 14.77
C SER A 350 11.13 1.32 15.40
N GLY A 351 10.20 0.42 15.10
CA GLY A 351 8.85 0.45 15.65
C GLY A 351 7.98 1.60 15.12
N ARG A 352 8.33 2.20 13.98
CA ARG A 352 7.53 3.24 13.32
C ARG A 352 7.35 2.96 11.83
N LEU A 353 6.14 3.19 11.33
CA LEU A 353 5.82 3.24 9.91
C LEU A 353 5.82 4.71 9.45
N THR A 354 6.70 5.05 8.50
CA THR A 354 6.66 6.33 7.79
C THR A 354 5.92 6.17 6.47
N ILE A 355 5.07 7.15 6.14
CA ILE A 355 4.30 7.20 4.89
C ILE A 355 4.53 8.59 4.29
N ARG A 356 5.05 8.61 3.05
CA ARG A 356 5.37 9.85 2.32
C ARG A 356 4.80 9.81 0.91
N TRP A 357 4.16 10.89 0.53
CA TRP A 357 3.75 11.11 -0.86
C TRP A 357 4.59 12.23 -1.48
N GLN A 358 5.24 11.93 -2.60
CA GLN A 358 6.06 12.88 -3.35
C GLN A 358 5.36 13.26 -4.66
N TRP A 359 5.30 14.57 -4.92
CA TRP A 359 4.57 15.18 -6.00
C TRP A 359 5.55 15.88 -6.94
N PRO A 360 5.87 15.32 -8.11
CA PRO A 360 6.41 16.13 -9.19
C PRO A 360 5.36 17.18 -9.53
N VAL A 361 5.71 18.46 -9.37
CA VAL A 361 4.72 19.54 -9.56
C VAL A 361 4.49 19.79 -11.07
N PRO A 362 3.34 20.32 -11.48
CA PRO A 362 3.19 20.88 -12.82
C PRO A 362 4.09 22.11 -13.01
N ASN A 363 4.59 22.29 -14.22
CA ASN A 363 5.51 23.37 -14.62
C ASN A 363 6.88 23.36 -13.90
N MET A 364 7.39 22.16 -13.59
CA MET A 364 8.74 21.97 -13.05
C MET A 364 9.80 22.71 -13.88
N GLY A 365 10.65 23.47 -13.19
CA GLY A 365 11.74 24.22 -13.80
C GLY A 365 11.34 25.57 -14.38
N VAL A 366 10.07 25.96 -14.30
CA VAL A 366 9.62 27.31 -14.69
C VAL A 366 9.71 28.24 -13.47
N PRO A 367 10.47 29.35 -13.53
CA PRO A 367 10.58 30.32 -12.45
C PRO A 367 9.23 30.89 -12.00
N GLY A 368 9.06 31.12 -10.70
CA GLY A 368 7.85 31.73 -10.13
C GLY A 368 6.64 30.79 -10.06
N THR A 369 6.81 29.51 -10.35
CA THR A 369 5.73 28.53 -10.22
C THR A 369 5.57 28.06 -8.78
N GLY A 370 4.35 28.19 -8.27
CA GLY A 370 3.91 27.58 -7.02
C GLY A 370 3.27 26.21 -7.25
N TRP A 371 2.63 25.67 -6.22
CA TRP A 371 1.88 24.43 -6.32
C TRP A 371 0.75 24.36 -5.32
N LYS A 372 -0.37 23.77 -5.70
CA LYS A 372 -1.46 23.43 -4.79
C LYS A 372 -1.81 21.98 -4.97
N ILE A 373 -2.02 21.27 -3.87
CA ILE A 373 -2.52 19.90 -3.94
C ILE A 373 -3.88 19.86 -4.67
N PRO A 374 -4.09 18.95 -5.64
CA PRO A 374 -5.34 18.87 -6.43
C PRO A 374 -6.55 18.34 -5.64
N GLY A 375 -6.37 17.94 -4.39
CA GLY A 375 -7.40 17.38 -3.51
C GLY A 375 -6.98 17.53 -2.06
N GLU A 376 -7.11 16.50 -1.25
CA GLU A 376 -6.73 16.55 0.16
C GLU A 376 -6.06 15.28 0.65
N VAL A 377 -5.35 15.39 1.76
CA VAL A 377 -4.79 14.27 2.49
C VAL A 377 -5.74 13.91 3.61
N VAL A 378 -6.12 12.65 3.70
CA VAL A 378 -6.98 12.14 4.77
C VAL A 378 -6.20 11.18 5.63
N VAL A 379 -6.19 11.45 6.94
CA VAL A 379 -5.73 10.52 7.98
C VAL A 379 -6.90 10.20 8.87
N ARG A 380 -7.31 8.93 8.95
CA ARG A 380 -8.52 8.50 9.65
C ARG A 380 -8.26 7.30 10.54
N ARG A 381 -8.81 7.29 11.75
CA ARG A 381 -8.90 6.06 12.55
C ARG A 381 -10.11 5.24 12.14
N PHE A 382 -9.93 3.93 12.08
CA PHE A 382 -11.02 3.02 11.82
C PHE A 382 -10.88 1.76 12.68
N GLU A 383 -11.95 0.98 12.74
CA GLU A 383 -11.95 -0.37 13.31
C GLU A 383 -12.08 -1.40 12.20
N GLY A 384 -11.44 -2.54 12.38
CA GLY A 384 -11.44 -3.63 11.41
C GLY A 384 -10.10 -3.82 10.72
N ASP A 385 -10.13 -4.23 9.45
CA ASP A 385 -8.98 -4.74 8.71
C ASP A 385 -8.81 -4.08 7.33
N TRP A 386 -8.01 -4.72 6.47
CA TRP A 386 -7.76 -4.23 5.11
C TRP A 386 -9.05 -4.04 4.29
N PHE A 387 -10.13 -4.79 4.57
CA PHE A 387 -11.38 -4.66 3.86
C PHE A 387 -12.09 -3.36 4.26
N ASP A 388 -12.11 -3.01 5.55
CA ASP A 388 -12.67 -1.74 6.03
C ASP A 388 -11.89 -0.54 5.47
N LEU A 389 -10.55 -0.67 5.43
CA LEU A 389 -9.68 0.32 4.77
C LEU A 389 -10.09 0.52 3.30
N ALA A 390 -10.32 -0.58 2.57
CA ALA A 390 -10.80 -0.56 1.19
C ALA A 390 -12.16 0.15 1.07
N GLN A 391 -13.11 -0.14 1.96
CA GLN A 391 -14.44 0.45 1.93
C GLN A 391 -14.42 1.97 2.24
N ILE A 392 -13.52 2.41 3.13
CA ILE A 392 -13.30 3.85 3.37
C ILE A 392 -12.82 4.53 2.08
N TYR A 393 -11.85 3.94 1.38
CA TYR A 393 -11.37 4.49 0.12
C TYR A 393 -12.44 4.43 -0.99
N ARG A 394 -13.19 3.33 -1.05
CA ARG A 394 -14.31 3.14 -1.99
C ARG A 394 -15.33 4.26 -1.88
N ALA A 395 -15.74 4.61 -0.65
CA ALA A 395 -16.70 5.69 -0.41
C ALA A 395 -16.24 7.02 -1.02
N TRP A 396 -14.94 7.33 -0.93
CA TRP A 396 -14.38 8.54 -1.56
C TRP A 396 -14.35 8.42 -3.08
N VAL A 397 -13.82 7.34 -3.66
CA VAL A 397 -13.74 7.22 -5.12
C VAL A 397 -15.13 7.25 -5.76
N GLU A 398 -16.13 6.63 -5.13
CA GLU A 398 -17.54 6.65 -5.55
C GLU A 398 -18.09 8.07 -5.64
N GLN A 399 -17.70 8.96 -4.74
CA GLN A 399 -18.23 10.32 -4.64
C GLN A 399 -17.45 11.32 -5.48
N GLU A 400 -16.12 11.28 -5.42
CA GLU A 400 -15.28 12.39 -5.87
C GLU A 400 -14.36 12.07 -7.06
N ALA A 401 -13.91 10.81 -7.22
CA ALA A 401 -12.90 10.50 -8.23
C ALA A 401 -13.42 10.63 -9.67
N ALA A 402 -12.69 11.32 -10.56
CA ALA A 402 -13.13 11.56 -11.94
C ALA A 402 -13.17 10.30 -12.84
N TRP A 403 -12.58 9.19 -12.37
CA TRP A 403 -12.58 7.90 -13.05
C TRP A 403 -13.64 6.93 -12.54
N TRP A 404 -14.46 7.34 -11.56
CA TRP A 404 -15.59 6.52 -11.15
C TRP A 404 -16.74 6.63 -12.18
N PRO A 405 -17.38 5.52 -12.60
CA PRO A 405 -18.53 5.56 -13.49
C PRO A 405 -19.76 6.19 -12.79
N ARG A 406 -20.21 7.36 -13.24
CA ARG A 406 -21.40 8.08 -12.71
C ARG A 406 -22.39 8.46 -13.80
N GLY A 407 -23.61 8.82 -13.39
CA GLY A 407 -24.67 9.24 -14.31
C GLY A 407 -24.96 8.14 -15.33
N GLU A 408 -24.90 8.47 -16.62
CA GLU A 408 -25.10 7.52 -17.73
C GLU A 408 -24.06 6.40 -17.78
N GLN A 409 -22.92 6.52 -17.07
CA GLN A 409 -21.90 5.48 -16.99
C GLN A 409 -22.05 4.56 -15.77
N ALA A 410 -22.99 4.85 -14.85
CA ALA A 410 -23.22 4.03 -13.65
C ALA A 410 -23.61 2.60 -14.04
N GLY A 411 -22.97 1.59 -13.44
CA GLY A 411 -23.18 0.17 -13.81
C GLY A 411 -22.54 -0.25 -15.15
N ARG A 412 -21.77 0.65 -15.78
CA ARG A 412 -21.05 0.42 -17.05
C ARG A 412 -21.96 -0.14 -18.16
N PRO A 413 -23.02 0.59 -18.57
CA PRO A 413 -23.88 0.13 -19.66
C PRO A 413 -23.16 0.06 -21.00
N GLY A 414 -22.08 0.83 -21.18
CA GLY A 414 -21.21 0.76 -22.36
C GLY A 414 -20.27 -0.44 -22.40
N THR A 415 -20.25 -1.29 -21.36
CA THR A 415 -19.53 -2.56 -21.37
C THR A 415 -20.51 -3.66 -21.79
N PRO A 416 -20.27 -4.36 -22.90
CA PRO A 416 -21.22 -5.31 -23.45
C PRO A 416 -21.38 -6.55 -22.55
N GLU A 417 -22.61 -7.10 -22.53
CA GLU A 417 -22.95 -8.21 -21.63
C GLU A 417 -22.11 -9.46 -21.93
N TRP A 418 -21.76 -9.68 -23.20
CA TRP A 418 -20.91 -10.82 -23.58
C TRP A 418 -19.58 -10.80 -22.82
N PHE A 419 -19.01 -9.62 -22.55
CA PHE A 419 -17.74 -9.51 -21.85
C PHE A 419 -17.89 -9.78 -20.35
N LYS A 420 -19.02 -9.37 -19.76
CA LYS A 420 -19.38 -9.71 -18.37
C LYS A 420 -19.65 -11.21 -18.21
N ASP A 421 -20.14 -11.86 -19.25
CA ASP A 421 -20.41 -13.30 -19.31
C ASP A 421 -19.14 -14.17 -19.46
N ILE A 422 -18.05 -13.64 -20.04
CA ILE A 422 -16.81 -14.41 -20.23
C ILE A 422 -16.35 -15.02 -18.92
N ALA A 423 -16.17 -16.35 -18.90
CA ALA A 423 -15.74 -17.05 -17.71
C ALA A 423 -14.26 -17.37 -17.72
N VAL A 424 -13.69 -17.65 -18.90
CA VAL A 424 -12.31 -18.13 -19.05
C VAL A 424 -11.61 -17.53 -20.27
N TRP A 425 -10.35 -17.16 -20.08
CA TRP A 425 -9.49 -16.58 -21.12
C TRP A 425 -8.42 -17.57 -21.59
N VAL A 426 -8.21 -17.60 -22.90
CA VAL A 426 -7.07 -18.24 -23.55
C VAL A 426 -6.03 -17.19 -23.93
N GLN A 427 -4.75 -17.51 -23.74
CA GLN A 427 -3.64 -16.76 -24.31
C GLN A 427 -2.96 -17.62 -25.39
N ILE A 428 -2.76 -17.07 -26.59
CA ILE A 428 -2.14 -17.80 -27.71
C ILE A 428 -1.35 -16.88 -28.65
N GLY A 429 -0.47 -17.48 -29.47
CA GLY A 429 0.32 -16.82 -30.52
C GLY A 429 1.63 -16.17 -30.04
N GLY A 430 1.68 -15.69 -28.80
CA GLY A 430 2.86 -15.01 -28.24
C GLY A 430 3.99 -15.97 -27.84
N PRO A 431 5.26 -15.51 -27.86
CA PRO A 431 6.41 -16.34 -27.54
C PRO A 431 6.61 -16.46 -26.03
N TRP A 432 5.60 -16.17 -25.19
CA TRP A 432 5.77 -16.10 -23.74
C TRP A 432 5.41 -17.41 -23.03
N PRO A 433 6.30 -17.98 -22.19
CA PRO A 433 7.66 -17.52 -21.89
C PRO A 433 8.65 -17.73 -23.06
N ARG A 434 9.61 -16.80 -23.21
CA ARG A 434 10.52 -16.57 -24.38
C ARG A 434 11.25 -17.80 -24.96
N ASN A 435 11.21 -18.93 -24.27
CA ASN A 435 11.90 -20.16 -24.63
C ASN A 435 11.00 -21.19 -25.34
N ARG A 436 9.76 -20.83 -25.70
CA ARG A 436 8.87 -21.70 -26.50
C ARG A 436 8.72 -21.13 -27.92
N PRO A 437 8.79 -21.97 -28.97
CA PRO A 437 8.46 -21.53 -30.32
C PRO A 437 7.03 -20.98 -30.36
N PRO A 438 6.77 -19.95 -31.18
CA PRO A 438 5.42 -19.47 -31.43
C PRO A 438 4.53 -20.61 -31.92
N VAL A 439 3.22 -20.47 -31.68
CA VAL A 439 2.26 -21.42 -32.26
C VAL A 439 2.16 -21.11 -33.75
N ASP A 440 2.29 -22.13 -34.59
CA ASP A 440 2.11 -21.99 -36.03
C ASP A 440 0.73 -21.41 -36.32
N GLN A 441 0.66 -20.47 -37.25
CA GLN A 441 -0.52 -19.63 -37.47
C GLN A 441 -1.77 -20.46 -37.80
N ASP A 442 -1.60 -21.52 -38.60
CA ASP A 442 -2.65 -22.47 -38.99
C ASP A 442 -3.16 -23.32 -37.82
N GLN A 443 -2.38 -23.45 -36.74
CA GLN A 443 -2.74 -24.20 -35.53
C GLN A 443 -3.48 -23.37 -34.49
N ILE A 444 -3.50 -22.03 -34.61
CA ILE A 444 -4.15 -21.16 -33.61
C ILE A 444 -5.65 -21.43 -33.54
N VAL A 445 -6.35 -21.32 -34.67
CA VAL A 445 -7.81 -21.47 -34.73
C VAL A 445 -8.28 -22.87 -34.29
N PRO A 446 -7.71 -23.98 -34.82
CA PRO A 446 -8.08 -25.33 -34.38
C PRO A 446 -7.89 -25.55 -32.87
N LYS A 447 -6.78 -25.07 -32.30
CA LYS A 447 -6.51 -25.22 -30.86
C LYS A 447 -7.51 -24.48 -29.99
N VAL A 448 -7.91 -23.26 -30.39
CA VAL A 448 -8.89 -22.47 -29.65
C VAL A 448 -10.29 -23.06 -29.77
N LYS A 449 -10.69 -23.54 -30.97
CA LYS A 449 -11.97 -24.26 -31.15
C LYS A 449 -12.05 -25.51 -30.27
N ARG A 450 -11.00 -26.33 -30.25
CA ARG A 450 -10.90 -27.51 -29.37
C ARG A 450 -11.05 -27.15 -27.89
N PHE A 451 -10.48 -26.01 -27.46
CA PHE A 451 -10.64 -25.52 -26.09
C PHE A 451 -12.07 -25.08 -25.81
N ALA A 452 -12.72 -24.37 -26.73
CA ALA A 452 -14.11 -23.94 -26.60
C ALA A 452 -15.08 -25.13 -26.54
N GLU A 453 -14.88 -26.13 -27.40
CA GLU A 453 -15.61 -27.40 -27.36
C GLU A 453 -15.44 -28.11 -26.01
N TYR A 454 -14.21 -28.18 -25.49
CA TYR A 454 -13.96 -28.73 -24.17
C TYR A 454 -14.71 -27.97 -23.05
N MET A 455 -14.83 -26.65 -23.18
CA MET A 455 -15.54 -25.81 -22.21
C MET A 455 -17.05 -26.00 -22.24
N ASP A 456 -17.63 -26.54 -23.32
CA ASP A 456 -19.00 -27.06 -23.36
C ASP A 456 -20.04 -26.01 -22.92
N GLY A 457 -20.19 -24.96 -23.73
CA GLY A 457 -21.16 -23.88 -23.52
C GLY A 457 -20.77 -22.83 -22.46
N ILE A 458 -19.61 -22.97 -21.81
CA ILE A 458 -19.06 -21.93 -20.93
C ILE A 458 -18.42 -20.83 -21.80
N PRO A 459 -18.84 -19.55 -21.68
CA PRO A 459 -18.29 -18.48 -22.52
C PRO A 459 -16.78 -18.28 -22.33
N CYS A 460 -16.06 -18.26 -23.45
CA CYS A 460 -14.62 -18.10 -23.47
C CYS A 460 -14.18 -17.01 -24.46
N ALA A 461 -13.03 -16.43 -24.18
CA ALA A 461 -12.39 -15.43 -25.03
C ALA A 461 -10.91 -15.78 -25.25
N VAL A 462 -10.36 -15.32 -26.36
CA VAL A 462 -8.94 -15.48 -26.69
C VAL A 462 -8.27 -14.11 -26.79
N HIS A 463 -7.16 -13.98 -26.07
CA HIS A 463 -6.20 -12.89 -26.25
C HIS A 463 -5.14 -13.36 -27.26
N TRP A 464 -5.21 -12.82 -28.48
CA TRP A 464 -4.39 -13.24 -29.61
C TRP A 464 -3.15 -12.33 -29.75
N TYR A 465 -1.98 -12.88 -29.43
CA TYR A 465 -0.68 -12.24 -29.61
C TYR A 465 -0.05 -12.61 -30.96
N ASN A 466 0.87 -11.78 -31.47
CA ASN A 466 1.60 -12.04 -32.73
C ASN A 466 0.68 -12.33 -33.93
N TRP A 467 -0.48 -11.67 -34.00
CA TRP A 467 -1.40 -11.74 -35.12
C TRP A 467 -0.89 -10.99 -36.37
N HIS A 468 0.19 -10.22 -36.21
CA HIS A 468 0.87 -9.38 -37.19
C HIS A 468 2.17 -10.00 -37.71
N GLN A 469 2.71 -9.47 -38.83
CA GLN A 469 3.93 -10.00 -39.47
C GLN A 469 5.22 -9.70 -38.70
N ILE A 470 5.27 -8.58 -37.98
CA ILE A 470 6.46 -8.18 -37.19
C ILE A 470 6.67 -9.09 -35.98
N ALA A 471 7.90 -9.13 -35.45
CA ALA A 471 8.22 -9.88 -34.24
C ALA A 471 7.50 -9.31 -33.00
N PHE A 472 7.49 -10.09 -31.91
CA PHE A 472 6.88 -9.63 -30.65
C PHE A 472 7.77 -8.59 -29.95
N ASP A 473 7.16 -7.51 -29.45
CA ASP A 473 7.86 -6.35 -28.89
C ASP A 473 8.92 -5.80 -29.87
N ASP A 474 8.48 -5.55 -31.10
CA ASP A 474 9.27 -5.00 -32.20
C ASP A 474 8.41 -3.98 -32.96
N ASP A 475 9.03 -3.06 -33.70
CA ASP A 475 8.42 -2.10 -34.65
C ASP A 475 7.15 -1.37 -34.17
N CYS A 476 6.87 -1.31 -32.87
CA CYS A 476 5.68 -0.66 -32.33
C CYS A 476 5.69 0.82 -32.75
N PRO A 477 4.57 1.43 -33.15
CA PRO A 477 3.21 0.89 -33.12
C PRO A 477 2.75 0.24 -34.45
N HIS A 478 3.66 -0.16 -35.34
CA HIS A 478 3.32 -0.62 -36.70
C HIS A 478 2.93 -2.10 -36.80
N PHE A 479 1.78 -2.45 -36.25
CA PHE A 479 1.27 -3.83 -36.23
C PHE A 479 0.74 -4.35 -37.58
N PHE A 480 0.85 -3.60 -38.68
CA PHE A 480 0.32 -4.01 -39.98
C PHE A 480 1.44 -4.18 -41.02
N PRO A 481 1.30 -5.14 -41.96
CA PRO A 481 0.12 -5.98 -42.21
C PRO A 481 -0.09 -7.11 -41.17
N ALA A 482 -1.34 -7.56 -41.07
CA ALA A 482 -1.70 -8.76 -40.33
C ALA A 482 -1.08 -10.01 -40.99
N LYS A 483 -0.96 -11.11 -40.25
CA LYS A 483 -0.65 -12.41 -40.83
C LYS A 483 -1.80 -12.92 -41.69
N ASP A 484 -1.45 -13.67 -42.73
CA ASP A 484 -2.43 -14.34 -43.58
C ASP A 484 -3.38 -15.20 -42.74
N GLY A 485 -4.66 -15.12 -43.08
CA GLY A 485 -5.71 -15.85 -42.37
C GLY A 485 -6.14 -15.27 -41.03
N PHE A 486 -5.56 -14.16 -40.53
CA PHE A 486 -5.99 -13.56 -39.25
C PHE A 486 -7.48 -13.16 -39.26
N ALA A 487 -7.93 -12.37 -40.24
CA ALA A 487 -9.33 -11.93 -40.33
C ALA A 487 -10.30 -13.12 -40.48
N GLU A 488 -9.94 -14.14 -41.26
CA GLU A 488 -10.72 -15.37 -41.39
C GLU A 488 -10.75 -16.16 -40.07
N GLY A 489 -9.62 -16.21 -39.35
CA GLY A 489 -9.53 -16.83 -38.04
C GLY A 489 -10.40 -16.14 -37.01
N VAL A 490 -10.48 -14.80 -36.99
CA VAL A 490 -11.41 -14.05 -36.15
C VAL A 490 -12.84 -14.51 -36.40
N ARG A 491 -13.29 -14.51 -37.67
CA ARG A 491 -14.64 -14.97 -38.04
C ARG A 491 -14.92 -16.40 -37.61
N GLN A 492 -13.98 -17.31 -37.87
CA GLN A 492 -14.14 -18.73 -37.53
C GLN A 492 -14.24 -18.97 -36.03
N LEU A 493 -13.54 -18.18 -35.21
CA LEU A 493 -13.61 -18.26 -33.75
C LEU A 493 -14.92 -17.67 -33.22
N GLN A 494 -15.36 -16.54 -33.78
CA GLN A 494 -16.67 -15.94 -33.46
C GLN A 494 -17.83 -16.89 -33.79
N GLN A 495 -17.78 -17.56 -34.95
CA GLN A 495 -18.76 -18.59 -35.32
C GLN A 495 -18.76 -19.80 -34.37
N ALA A 496 -17.62 -20.09 -33.73
CA ALA A 496 -17.50 -21.11 -32.69
C ALA A 496 -17.87 -20.59 -31.29
N GLY A 497 -18.41 -19.37 -31.17
CA GLY A 497 -18.80 -18.76 -29.89
C GLY A 497 -17.64 -18.21 -29.06
N VAL A 498 -16.46 -18.04 -29.65
CA VAL A 498 -15.27 -17.49 -28.98
C VAL A 498 -15.10 -16.02 -29.32
N ARG A 499 -14.90 -15.19 -28.30
CA ARG A 499 -14.61 -13.75 -28.47
C ARG A 499 -13.12 -13.51 -28.68
N VAL A 500 -12.76 -12.62 -29.59
CA VAL A 500 -11.37 -12.44 -30.03
C VAL A 500 -10.86 -11.04 -29.72
N MET A 501 -9.74 -10.97 -28.99
CA MET A 501 -9.08 -9.73 -28.64
C MET A 501 -7.58 -9.75 -29.05
N PRO A 502 -7.19 -9.08 -30.13
CA PRO A 502 -5.79 -8.85 -30.48
C PRO A 502 -5.04 -7.96 -29.47
N TYR A 503 -3.75 -8.25 -29.32
CA TYR A 503 -2.77 -7.42 -28.60
C TYR A 503 -2.25 -6.27 -29.48
N ILE A 504 -2.20 -5.06 -28.93
CA ILE A 504 -1.34 -3.96 -29.42
C ILE A 504 -0.62 -3.28 -28.25
N ASN A 505 0.43 -2.52 -28.54
CA ASN A 505 1.05 -1.62 -27.57
C ASN A 505 0.56 -0.19 -27.78
N ALA A 506 0.15 0.47 -26.69
CA ALA A 506 -0.37 1.84 -26.71
C ALA A 506 0.42 2.77 -25.76
N HIS A 507 1.73 2.54 -25.63
CA HIS A 507 2.63 3.41 -24.86
C HIS A 507 3.91 3.86 -25.60
N VAL A 508 4.42 3.07 -26.56
CA VAL A 508 5.77 3.27 -27.09
C VAL A 508 5.86 3.26 -28.62
N TRP A 509 6.91 3.89 -29.15
CA TRP A 509 7.29 3.86 -30.57
C TRP A 509 8.73 3.40 -30.72
N ASP A 510 8.99 2.47 -31.61
CA ASP A 510 10.33 1.93 -31.86
C ASP A 510 11.22 3.03 -32.41
N LYS A 511 12.30 3.33 -31.68
CA LYS A 511 13.12 4.50 -32.01
C LYS A 511 14.07 4.23 -33.18
N ASP A 512 14.24 2.97 -33.57
CA ASP A 512 15.19 2.58 -34.61
C ASP A 512 14.57 2.74 -36.02
N LEU A 513 13.23 2.84 -36.10
CA LEU A 513 12.47 3.16 -37.30
C LEU A 513 12.73 4.57 -37.85
N ASP A 514 12.64 4.72 -39.17
CA ASP A 514 12.88 6.01 -39.84
C ASP A 514 11.76 7.02 -39.61
N ASP A 515 10.52 6.55 -39.48
CA ASP A 515 9.38 7.41 -39.20
C ASP A 515 9.37 7.90 -37.75
N PHE A 516 10.05 7.21 -36.84
CA PHE A 516 10.33 7.75 -35.52
C PHE A 516 11.19 9.01 -35.62
N LYS A 517 12.30 8.95 -36.38
CA LYS A 517 13.24 10.06 -36.53
C LYS A 517 12.61 11.27 -37.23
N THR A 518 11.76 11.00 -38.22
CA THR A 518 11.19 12.04 -39.10
C THR A 518 9.84 12.58 -38.62
N MET A 519 9.06 11.80 -37.84
CA MET A 519 7.68 12.14 -37.47
C MET A 519 7.39 11.98 -35.98
N ALA A 520 7.75 10.85 -35.36
CA ALA A 520 7.30 10.53 -34.01
C ALA A 520 8.15 11.19 -32.91
N TYR A 521 9.44 11.44 -33.15
CA TYR A 521 10.35 12.03 -32.16
C TYR A 521 9.83 13.36 -31.59
N PRO A 522 9.31 14.31 -32.39
CA PRO A 522 8.65 15.51 -31.86
C PRO A 522 7.47 15.25 -30.93
N ALA A 523 6.77 14.12 -31.05
CA ALA A 523 5.63 13.75 -30.22
C ALA A 523 5.99 12.85 -29.02
N ALA A 524 7.24 12.39 -28.94
CA ALA A 524 7.71 11.57 -27.83
C ALA A 524 8.04 12.42 -26.60
N CYS A 525 7.80 11.88 -25.39
CA CYS A 525 8.15 12.54 -24.13
C CYS A 525 9.62 13.01 -24.15
N LYS A 526 9.87 14.18 -23.54
CA LYS A 526 11.22 14.72 -23.37
C LYS A 526 11.53 14.88 -21.89
N SER A 527 12.69 14.40 -21.46
CA SER A 527 13.24 14.75 -20.17
C SER A 527 13.61 16.23 -20.13
N ARG A 528 14.02 16.70 -18.95
CA ARG A 528 14.35 18.12 -18.72
C ARG A 528 15.49 18.65 -19.58
N ASN A 529 16.46 17.80 -19.94
CA ASN A 529 17.57 18.11 -20.84
C ASN A 529 17.24 17.87 -22.32
N GLY A 530 15.97 17.58 -22.66
CA GLY A 530 15.54 17.33 -24.04
C GLY A 530 15.83 15.92 -24.53
N GLU A 531 16.33 15.02 -23.67
CA GLU A 531 16.59 13.63 -24.04
C GLU A 531 15.28 12.82 -24.12
N LEU A 532 15.35 11.71 -24.85
CA LEU A 532 14.23 10.78 -25.02
C LEU A 532 14.24 9.73 -23.88
N PRO A 533 13.21 9.67 -23.03
CA PRO A 533 13.01 8.53 -22.15
C PRO A 533 12.77 7.27 -22.98
N THR A 534 13.56 6.22 -22.72
CA THR A 534 13.48 4.96 -23.47
C THR A 534 13.07 3.77 -22.61
N LYS A 535 12.45 2.79 -23.26
CA LYS A 535 12.17 1.46 -22.70
C LYS A 535 12.85 0.42 -23.57
N THR A 536 13.32 -0.67 -22.97
CA THR A 536 13.96 -1.77 -23.70
C THR A 536 13.17 -3.05 -23.49
N TYR A 537 12.70 -3.66 -24.57
CA TYR A 537 11.98 -4.93 -24.57
C TYR A 537 12.53 -5.83 -25.67
N SER A 538 12.74 -7.11 -25.38
CA SER A 538 13.28 -8.09 -26.34
C SER A 538 14.57 -7.70 -27.08
N GLY A 539 15.32 -6.70 -26.59
CA GLY A 539 16.52 -6.16 -27.23
C GLY A 539 16.28 -4.83 -27.97
N ASN A 540 15.03 -4.55 -28.35
CA ASN A 540 14.59 -3.35 -29.04
C ASN A 540 14.40 -2.18 -28.07
N LYS A 541 14.62 -0.96 -28.57
CA LYS A 541 14.56 0.27 -27.77
C LYS A 541 13.47 1.17 -28.28
N PHE A 542 12.57 1.56 -27.40
CA PHE A 542 11.41 2.36 -27.74
C PHE A 542 11.45 3.73 -27.07
N GLY A 543 11.04 4.77 -27.78
CA GLY A 543 10.70 6.06 -27.20
C GLY A 543 9.33 6.00 -26.53
N VAL A 544 9.21 6.58 -25.33
CA VAL A 544 7.90 6.73 -24.68
C VAL A 544 7.15 7.89 -25.33
N MET A 545 5.96 7.61 -25.85
CA MET A 545 5.15 8.62 -26.55
C MET A 545 4.38 9.47 -25.54
N CYS A 546 4.28 10.78 -25.81
CA CYS A 546 3.52 11.68 -24.94
C CYS A 546 2.03 11.56 -25.26
N PRO A 547 1.19 11.09 -24.32
CA PRO A 547 -0.22 10.81 -24.62
C PRO A 547 -1.04 12.06 -24.90
N ALA A 548 -0.55 13.25 -24.57
CA ALA A 548 -1.21 14.52 -24.85
C ALA A 548 -1.03 14.99 -26.30
N THR A 549 -0.14 14.38 -27.07
CA THR A 549 0.16 14.83 -28.44
C THR A 549 -0.89 14.33 -29.44
N PRO A 550 -1.37 15.18 -30.37
CA PRO A 550 -2.35 14.76 -31.36
C PRO A 550 -1.90 13.58 -32.22
N LEU A 551 -0.61 13.52 -32.57
CA LEU A 551 -0.05 12.40 -33.34
C LEU A 551 -0.28 11.08 -32.61
N TRP A 552 0.15 10.98 -31.35
CA TRP A 552 0.02 9.73 -30.61
C TRP A 552 -1.44 9.34 -30.38
N GLN A 553 -2.29 10.32 -30.04
CA GLN A 553 -3.70 10.04 -29.84
C GLN A 553 -4.36 9.49 -31.11
N LYS A 554 -4.03 10.08 -32.26
CA LYS A 554 -4.51 9.60 -33.56
C LYS A 554 -3.95 8.23 -33.91
N THR A 555 -2.67 7.96 -33.66
CA THR A 555 -2.06 6.66 -33.92
C THR A 555 -2.77 5.52 -33.19
N VAL A 556 -3.01 5.69 -31.89
CA VAL A 556 -3.73 4.67 -31.10
C VAL A 556 -5.20 4.54 -31.54
N GLU A 557 -5.87 5.66 -31.82
CA GLU A 557 -7.24 5.67 -32.33
C GLU A 557 -7.36 4.91 -33.66
N ASP A 558 -6.48 5.18 -34.62
CA ASP A 558 -6.50 4.54 -35.94
C ASP A 558 -6.23 3.02 -35.83
N LEU A 559 -5.30 2.60 -34.96
CA LEU A 559 -5.04 1.17 -34.71
C LEU A 559 -6.26 0.46 -34.14
N VAL A 560 -6.89 1.04 -33.12
CA VAL A 560 -8.07 0.46 -32.47
C VAL A 560 -9.22 0.33 -33.46
N LEU A 561 -9.51 1.40 -34.20
CA LEU A 561 -10.65 1.44 -35.10
C LEU A 561 -10.45 0.57 -36.34
N ARG A 562 -9.20 0.40 -36.80
CA ARG A 562 -8.92 -0.55 -37.89
C ARG A 562 -9.16 -2.00 -37.44
N LEU A 563 -8.75 -2.37 -36.23
CA LEU A 563 -8.97 -3.71 -35.67
C LEU A 563 -10.46 -4.00 -35.38
N ALA A 564 -11.19 -3.01 -34.85
CA ALA A 564 -12.63 -3.11 -34.65
C ALA A 564 -13.41 -3.06 -35.99
N GLY A 565 -12.81 -2.41 -36.99
CA GLY A 565 -13.39 -2.18 -38.31
C GLY A 565 -13.65 -3.44 -39.13
N PRO A 566 -14.39 -3.30 -40.25
CA PRO A 566 -14.83 -4.43 -41.08
C PRO A 566 -13.69 -5.27 -41.68
N GLU A 567 -12.45 -4.76 -41.67
CA GLU A 567 -11.26 -5.50 -42.11
C GLU A 567 -11.00 -6.73 -41.22
N PHE A 568 -11.18 -6.60 -39.90
CA PHE A 568 -10.87 -7.65 -38.93
C PHE A 568 -12.03 -8.01 -38.00
N ASN A 569 -12.92 -7.05 -37.71
CA ASN A 569 -14.11 -7.21 -36.88
C ASN A 569 -13.81 -7.85 -35.51
N ALA A 570 -12.73 -7.40 -34.85
CA ALA A 570 -12.35 -7.92 -33.54
C ALA A 570 -13.36 -7.52 -32.45
N ASP A 571 -13.65 -8.43 -31.52
CA ASP A 571 -14.56 -8.17 -30.40
C ASP A 571 -13.97 -7.21 -29.36
N GLY A 572 -12.65 -7.08 -29.32
CA GLY A 572 -11.98 -6.17 -28.40
C GLY A 572 -10.57 -5.81 -28.85
N VAL A 573 -10.00 -4.77 -28.24
CA VAL A 573 -8.59 -4.41 -28.44
C VAL A 573 -7.90 -4.27 -27.09
N TYR A 574 -6.76 -4.95 -26.93
CA TYR A 574 -5.92 -4.85 -25.75
C TYR A 574 -4.86 -3.77 -25.96
N LEU A 575 -4.83 -2.78 -25.07
CA LEU A 575 -3.93 -1.63 -25.09
C LEU A 575 -2.81 -1.84 -24.06
N ASP A 576 -1.70 -2.45 -24.46
CA ASP A 576 -0.62 -2.75 -23.52
C ASP A 576 -0.07 -1.49 -22.84
N GLN A 577 0.39 -1.64 -21.60
CA GLN A 577 1.05 -0.63 -20.78
C GLN A 577 0.23 0.58 -20.31
N VAL A 578 -0.94 0.89 -20.88
CA VAL A 578 -1.73 2.07 -20.50
C VAL A 578 -2.07 2.10 -19.01
N SER A 579 -2.55 0.99 -18.45
CA SER A 579 -2.84 0.86 -17.01
C SER A 579 -1.74 0.18 -16.18
N ALA A 580 -0.55 -0.06 -16.76
CA ALA A 580 0.56 -0.69 -16.06
C ALA A 580 1.76 0.24 -15.84
N GLN A 581 2.14 1.05 -16.82
CA GLN A 581 3.29 1.93 -16.71
C GLN A 581 2.93 3.23 -15.99
N ALA A 582 3.87 3.72 -15.18
CA ALA A 582 3.72 5.02 -14.55
C ALA A 582 3.87 6.16 -15.57
N PRO A 583 3.23 7.32 -15.33
CA PRO A 583 3.46 8.52 -16.13
C PRO A 583 4.95 8.86 -16.24
N VAL A 584 5.38 9.22 -17.44
CA VAL A 584 6.72 9.74 -17.68
C VAL A 584 6.65 11.27 -17.71
N PRO A 585 7.32 11.97 -16.77
CA PRO A 585 7.38 13.43 -16.81
C PRO A 585 7.92 13.93 -18.15
N CYS A 586 7.21 14.86 -18.78
CA CYS A 586 7.56 15.43 -20.08
C CYS A 586 7.80 16.94 -19.95
N PHE A 587 8.88 17.44 -20.54
CA PHE A 587 9.33 18.82 -20.47
C PHE A 587 9.31 19.53 -21.84
N ASP A 588 8.65 18.94 -22.84
CA ASP A 588 8.45 19.59 -24.13
C ASP A 588 7.30 20.60 -24.05
N LYS A 589 7.61 21.88 -24.27
CA LYS A 589 6.63 22.99 -24.20
C LYS A 589 5.62 22.96 -25.34
N THR A 590 5.90 22.23 -26.42
CA THR A 590 5.05 22.19 -27.61
C THR A 590 3.89 21.19 -27.49
N HIS A 591 3.89 20.35 -26.44
CA HIS A 591 2.93 19.24 -26.28
C HIS A 591 1.60 19.65 -25.64
N GLY A 592 1.41 20.93 -25.31
CA GLY A 592 0.12 21.45 -24.82
C GLY A 592 -0.27 21.01 -23.40
N HIS A 593 0.70 20.61 -22.59
CA HIS A 593 0.51 20.26 -21.18
C HIS A 593 1.53 20.98 -20.26
N ALA A 594 1.28 20.94 -18.95
CA ALA A 594 2.23 21.48 -17.97
C ALA A 594 3.54 20.66 -17.95
N LEU A 595 4.68 21.31 -17.73
CA LEU A 595 5.98 20.63 -17.75
C LEU A 595 6.19 19.76 -16.49
N GLY A 596 6.76 18.57 -16.65
CA GLY A 596 7.04 17.67 -15.56
C GLY A 596 5.80 16.92 -15.08
N GLY A 597 5.34 17.19 -13.85
CA GLY A 597 4.29 16.42 -13.19
C GLY A 597 2.88 16.99 -13.33
N GLY A 598 2.00 16.67 -12.37
CA GLY A 598 0.57 16.97 -12.41
C GLY A 598 -0.28 15.86 -13.04
N CYS A 599 -1.53 16.18 -13.39
CA CYS A 599 -2.54 15.24 -13.90
C CYS A 599 -2.71 15.25 -15.43
N TRP A 600 -1.82 15.90 -16.18
CA TRP A 600 -1.99 16.02 -17.63
C TRP A 600 -1.90 14.67 -18.36
N TRP A 601 -1.17 13.69 -17.80
CA TRP A 601 -1.04 12.35 -18.38
C TRP A 601 -2.41 11.68 -18.60
N THR A 602 -3.32 11.88 -17.65
CA THR A 602 -4.71 11.45 -17.73
C THR A 602 -5.57 12.51 -18.41
N THR A 603 -5.69 13.71 -17.83
CA THR A 603 -6.66 14.75 -18.20
C THR A 603 -6.47 15.37 -19.60
N LYS A 604 -5.25 15.36 -20.12
CA LYS A 604 -4.92 15.83 -21.48
C LYS A 604 -4.44 14.71 -22.39
N GLY A 605 -4.01 13.59 -21.81
CA GLY A 605 -3.51 12.43 -22.53
C GLY A 605 -4.54 11.35 -22.74
N TYR A 606 -4.47 10.29 -21.94
CA TYR A 606 -5.23 9.06 -22.16
C TYR A 606 -6.76 9.24 -22.03
N TRP A 607 -7.26 10.13 -21.16
CA TRP A 607 -8.72 10.31 -21.02
C TRP A 607 -9.40 10.82 -22.28
N PRO A 608 -9.03 11.99 -22.84
CA PRO A 608 -9.67 12.47 -24.06
C PRO A 608 -9.44 11.54 -25.26
N MET A 609 -8.31 10.84 -25.33
CA MET A 609 -8.07 9.83 -26.36
C MET A 609 -9.06 8.66 -26.24
N LEU A 610 -9.17 8.05 -25.06
CA LEU A 610 -10.08 6.92 -24.83
C LEU A 610 -11.55 7.34 -24.96
N ASP A 611 -11.92 8.55 -24.54
CA ASP A 611 -13.28 9.07 -24.69
C ASP A 611 -13.68 9.17 -26.17
N ARG A 612 -12.78 9.67 -27.05
CA ARG A 612 -13.03 9.70 -28.49
C ARG A 612 -13.12 8.31 -29.10
N ILE A 613 -12.19 7.41 -28.75
CA ILE A 613 -12.22 6.03 -29.22
C ILE A 613 -13.53 5.36 -28.83
N ARG A 614 -13.97 5.49 -27.57
CA ARG A 614 -15.24 4.93 -27.10
C ARG A 614 -16.44 5.52 -27.83
N ALA A 615 -16.47 6.84 -28.04
CA ALA A 615 -17.57 7.48 -28.77
C ALA A 615 -17.68 6.96 -30.22
N ARG A 616 -16.54 6.73 -30.87
CA ARG A 616 -16.50 6.15 -32.22
C ARG A 616 -16.88 4.67 -32.22
N LEU A 617 -16.36 3.86 -31.30
CA LEU A 617 -16.78 2.46 -31.17
C LEU A 617 -18.28 2.33 -30.89
N ALA A 618 -18.85 3.17 -30.02
CA ALA A 618 -20.27 3.19 -29.71
C ALA A 618 -21.19 3.56 -30.90
N THR A 619 -20.63 4.04 -32.02
CA THR A 619 -21.40 4.40 -33.23
C THR A 619 -21.03 3.55 -34.44
N GLU A 620 -19.76 3.17 -34.58
CA GLU A 620 -19.21 2.47 -35.74
C GLU A 620 -19.11 0.95 -35.50
N HIS A 621 -18.79 0.52 -34.28
CA HIS A 621 -18.43 -0.86 -33.92
C HIS A 621 -19.02 -1.24 -32.54
N LEU A 622 -20.34 -1.38 -32.49
CA LEU A 622 -21.07 -1.71 -31.27
C LEU A 622 -20.50 -2.97 -30.62
N ASP A 623 -20.51 -2.98 -29.28
CA ASP A 623 -20.04 -4.09 -28.45
C ASP A 623 -18.53 -4.41 -28.51
N THR A 624 -17.69 -3.57 -29.13
CA THR A 624 -16.23 -3.70 -29.01
C THR A 624 -15.72 -3.23 -27.65
N ILE A 625 -14.91 -4.04 -26.98
CA ILE A 625 -14.29 -3.69 -25.68
C ILE A 625 -12.89 -3.10 -25.81
N LEU A 626 -12.50 -2.30 -24.81
CA LEU A 626 -11.12 -1.87 -24.60
C LEU A 626 -10.59 -2.42 -23.28
N THR A 627 -9.41 -3.04 -23.32
CA THR A 627 -8.75 -3.54 -22.10
C THR A 627 -7.29 -3.10 -22.05
N SER A 628 -6.64 -3.22 -20.89
CA SER A 628 -5.23 -2.88 -20.74
C SER A 628 -4.53 -3.71 -19.67
N GLU A 629 -3.20 -3.61 -19.63
CA GLU A 629 -2.30 -4.27 -18.73
C GLU A 629 -2.45 -3.77 -17.28
N SER A 630 -2.55 -4.65 -16.29
CA SER A 630 -2.61 -4.31 -14.85
C SER A 630 -3.79 -3.38 -14.48
N SER A 631 -3.85 -2.91 -13.22
CA SER A 631 -5.05 -2.28 -12.66
C SER A 631 -4.80 -0.87 -12.11
N ALA A 632 -4.34 0.06 -12.95
CA ALA A 632 -4.31 1.48 -12.56
C ALA A 632 -5.72 2.07 -12.57
N GLU A 633 -6.20 2.50 -11.40
CA GLU A 633 -7.58 2.99 -11.21
C GLU A 633 -8.06 4.13 -12.13
N PRO A 634 -7.24 5.08 -12.63
CA PRO A 634 -7.75 6.25 -13.34
C PRO A 634 -8.42 5.94 -14.68
N TYR A 635 -8.38 4.69 -15.12
CA TYR A 635 -8.94 4.25 -16.39
C TYR A 635 -10.24 3.45 -16.22
N ALA A 636 -10.75 3.26 -14.99
CA ALA A 636 -11.85 2.33 -14.69
C ALA A 636 -13.17 2.68 -15.41
N ASN A 637 -13.43 3.96 -15.70
CA ASN A 637 -14.60 4.39 -16.49
C ASN A 637 -14.37 4.42 -18.01
N ARG A 638 -13.18 4.07 -18.49
CA ARG A 638 -12.81 4.13 -19.93
C ARG A 638 -12.38 2.79 -20.50
N LEU A 639 -11.84 1.91 -19.66
CA LEU A 639 -11.54 0.53 -20.01
C LEU A 639 -12.64 -0.39 -19.48
N ASP A 640 -12.99 -1.40 -20.26
CA ASP A 640 -13.98 -2.40 -19.88
C ASP A 640 -13.37 -3.43 -18.91
N GLY A 641 -12.08 -3.73 -19.06
CA GLY A 641 -11.39 -4.64 -18.16
C GLY A 641 -9.88 -4.48 -18.07
N TYR A 642 -9.33 -5.05 -17.01
CA TYR A 642 -7.91 -5.08 -16.68
C TYR A 642 -7.36 -6.51 -16.75
N LEU A 643 -6.28 -6.69 -17.51
CA LEU A 643 -5.50 -7.91 -17.46
C LEU A 643 -4.69 -7.92 -16.16
N THR A 644 -5.17 -8.65 -15.15
CA THR A 644 -4.55 -8.77 -13.82
C THR A 644 -3.33 -9.70 -13.82
N TRP A 645 -2.59 -9.76 -14.94
CA TRP A 645 -1.61 -10.82 -15.16
C TRP A 645 -0.57 -10.91 -14.06
N VAL A 646 -0.14 -9.77 -13.49
CA VAL A 646 0.80 -9.64 -12.36
C VAL A 646 0.16 -9.74 -10.96
N GLY A 647 -1.13 -10.03 -10.85
CA GLY A 647 -1.89 -10.16 -9.59
C GLY A 647 -1.28 -11.10 -8.55
N TYR A 648 -0.36 -11.98 -8.99
CA TYR A 648 0.38 -12.93 -8.17
C TYR A 648 1.67 -12.36 -7.52
N ARG A 649 2.17 -11.18 -7.95
CA ARG A 649 3.51 -10.68 -7.60
C ARG A 649 3.74 -10.49 -6.10
N ASP A 650 2.68 -10.25 -5.34
CA ASP A 650 2.74 -10.05 -3.89
C ASP A 650 2.71 -11.37 -3.09
N GLY A 651 2.63 -12.51 -3.79
CA GLY A 651 2.82 -13.84 -3.23
C GLY A 651 1.83 -14.17 -2.11
N SER A 652 2.32 -14.81 -1.04
CA SER A 652 1.52 -15.30 0.09
C SER A 652 0.76 -14.19 0.84
N ASN A 653 1.16 -12.93 0.67
CA ASN A 653 0.59 -11.80 1.39
C ASN A 653 -0.39 -10.98 0.54
N ALA A 654 -0.70 -11.42 -0.67
CA ALA A 654 -1.59 -10.70 -1.57
C ALA A 654 -3.04 -10.68 -1.03
N ILE A 655 -3.70 -9.53 -1.14
CA ILE A 655 -5.09 -9.32 -0.79
C ILE A 655 -5.87 -8.70 -1.97
N PRO A 656 -7.19 -8.95 -2.05
CA PRO A 656 -8.05 -8.39 -3.10
C PRO A 656 -8.44 -6.92 -2.79
N LEU A 657 -7.50 -6.06 -2.42
CA LEU A 657 -7.78 -4.66 -2.05
C LEU A 657 -8.41 -3.88 -3.22
N PHE A 658 -7.85 -4.00 -4.43
CA PHE A 658 -8.40 -3.35 -5.63
C PHE A 658 -9.79 -3.89 -5.99
N HIS A 659 -10.01 -5.20 -5.83
CA HIS A 659 -11.30 -5.84 -6.07
C HIS A 659 -12.36 -5.40 -5.05
N ALA A 660 -11.98 -5.17 -3.80
CA ALA A 660 -12.87 -4.64 -2.76
C ALA A 660 -13.33 -3.21 -3.06
N VAL A 661 -12.52 -2.42 -3.77
CA VAL A 661 -12.85 -1.05 -4.21
C VAL A 661 -13.64 -1.05 -5.51
N TYR A 662 -13.18 -1.78 -6.53
CA TYR A 662 -13.66 -1.66 -7.92
C TYR A 662 -14.47 -2.85 -8.43
N GLY A 663 -14.69 -3.89 -7.61
CA GLY A 663 -15.59 -5.00 -7.95
C GLY A 663 -16.96 -4.49 -8.39
N GLY A 664 -17.39 -4.94 -9.58
CA GLY A 664 -18.63 -4.53 -10.24
C GLY A 664 -18.51 -3.28 -11.13
N GLN A 665 -17.40 -2.53 -11.09
CA GLN A 665 -17.22 -1.32 -11.91
C GLN A 665 -16.32 -1.53 -13.12
N VAL A 666 -15.49 -2.56 -13.11
CA VAL A 666 -14.57 -2.93 -14.19
C VAL A 666 -14.31 -4.42 -14.10
N GLN A 667 -14.16 -5.10 -15.25
CA GLN A 667 -13.86 -6.54 -15.22
C GLN A 667 -12.37 -6.77 -14.95
N PHE A 668 -12.08 -7.79 -14.16
CA PHE A 668 -10.73 -8.29 -13.96
C PHE A 668 -10.62 -9.61 -14.69
N PHE A 669 -9.57 -9.78 -15.50
CA PHE A 669 -9.39 -11.02 -16.23
C PHE A 669 -7.93 -11.42 -16.29
N GLY A 670 -7.71 -12.73 -16.31
CA GLY A 670 -6.43 -13.29 -16.69
C GLY A 670 -5.31 -13.17 -15.65
N ARG A 671 -4.54 -14.24 -15.51
CA ARG A 671 -3.34 -14.33 -14.68
C ARG A 671 -2.23 -15.06 -15.42
N LEU A 672 -0.98 -14.70 -15.18
CA LEU A 672 0.14 -15.44 -15.78
C LEU A 672 0.27 -16.86 -15.21
N TYR A 673 0.44 -17.84 -16.10
CA TYR A 673 0.89 -19.19 -15.78
C TYR A 673 2.25 -19.44 -16.46
N LYS A 674 3.25 -19.92 -15.70
CA LYS A 674 4.54 -20.37 -16.24
C LYS A 674 4.35 -21.60 -17.13
N TRP A 675 5.29 -21.83 -18.05
CA TRP A 675 5.56 -23.14 -18.67
C TRP A 675 5.54 -24.25 -17.61
N ASP A 676 4.90 -25.40 -17.92
CA ASP A 676 4.53 -26.53 -17.04
C ASP A 676 3.60 -26.26 -15.83
N SER A 677 3.60 -25.05 -15.26
CA SER A 677 2.82 -24.74 -14.05
C SER A 677 1.31 -24.84 -14.24
N TRP A 678 0.82 -24.81 -15.48
CA TRP A 678 -0.57 -25.03 -15.86
C TRP A 678 -1.08 -26.44 -15.49
N LYS A 679 -0.18 -27.42 -15.29
CA LYS A 679 -0.51 -28.79 -14.86
C LYS A 679 -0.51 -28.98 -13.34
N GLY A 680 0.01 -28.01 -12.60
CA GLY A 680 0.43 -28.19 -11.21
C GLY A 680 -0.43 -27.46 -10.19
N LEU A 681 -0.07 -27.69 -8.92
CA LEU A 681 -0.66 -27.03 -7.76
C LEU A 681 -0.70 -25.50 -7.89
N ALA A 682 0.34 -24.89 -8.46
CA ALA A 682 0.39 -23.44 -8.70
C ALA A 682 -0.77 -22.93 -9.59
N MET A 683 -1.12 -23.64 -10.66
CA MET A 683 -2.28 -23.28 -11.48
C MET A 683 -3.57 -23.38 -10.67
N ARG A 684 -3.75 -24.47 -9.90
CA ARG A 684 -4.95 -24.65 -9.08
C ARG A 684 -5.11 -23.51 -8.08
N MET A 685 -4.04 -23.16 -7.39
CA MET A 685 -4.04 -22.05 -6.43
C MET A 685 -4.35 -20.71 -7.10
N LYS A 686 -3.73 -20.40 -8.25
CA LYS A 686 -3.98 -19.16 -9.00
C LYS A 686 -5.41 -19.06 -9.52
N THR A 687 -5.94 -20.16 -10.08
CA THR A 687 -7.30 -20.23 -10.63
C THR A 687 -8.35 -20.12 -9.53
N ALA A 688 -8.14 -20.81 -8.41
CA ALA A 688 -9.00 -20.72 -7.24
C ALA A 688 -9.00 -19.30 -6.66
N GLN A 689 -7.82 -18.68 -6.51
CA GLN A 689 -7.71 -17.31 -6.02
C GLN A 689 -8.40 -16.32 -6.96
N ALA A 690 -8.21 -16.45 -8.29
CA ALA A 690 -8.90 -15.65 -9.29
C ALA A 690 -10.42 -15.75 -9.15
N LEU A 691 -10.97 -16.96 -9.01
CA LEU A 691 -12.41 -17.17 -8.83
C LEU A 691 -12.93 -16.50 -7.56
N VAL A 692 -12.30 -16.70 -6.40
CA VAL A 692 -12.80 -16.12 -5.14
C VAL A 692 -12.64 -14.60 -5.09
N TRP A 693 -11.73 -14.05 -5.89
CA TRP A 693 -11.57 -12.61 -6.12
C TRP A 693 -12.44 -12.06 -7.27
N GLY A 694 -13.33 -12.89 -7.84
CA GLY A 694 -14.30 -12.46 -8.87
C GLY A 694 -13.73 -12.25 -10.27
N GLU A 695 -12.47 -12.60 -10.51
CA GLU A 695 -11.82 -12.45 -11.81
C GLU A 695 -12.35 -13.46 -12.84
N GLN A 696 -12.30 -13.09 -14.12
CA GLN A 696 -12.41 -14.01 -15.25
C GLN A 696 -11.15 -14.87 -15.30
N VAL A 697 -11.32 -16.19 -15.07
CA VAL A 697 -10.20 -17.10 -14.84
C VAL A 697 -9.40 -17.35 -16.12
N GLY A 698 -8.22 -17.96 -16.00
CA GLY A 698 -7.38 -18.26 -17.16
C GLY A 698 -6.48 -17.09 -17.56
N TRP A 699 -6.43 -16.77 -18.85
CA TRP A 699 -5.23 -16.34 -19.58
C TRP A 699 -4.21 -17.49 -19.63
N ILE A 700 -4.75 -18.66 -19.98
CA ILE A 700 -4.07 -19.95 -19.97
C ILE A 700 -3.91 -20.47 -21.39
N ARG A 701 -2.97 -21.38 -21.61
CA ARG A 701 -2.79 -22.03 -22.91
C ARG A 701 -3.82 -23.14 -23.11
N THR A 702 -4.14 -23.41 -24.37
CA THR A 702 -5.15 -24.39 -24.76
C THR A 702 -4.79 -25.82 -24.34
N GLU A 703 -3.49 -26.13 -24.21
CA GLU A 703 -3.00 -27.45 -23.81
C GLU A 703 -3.42 -27.87 -22.38
N VAL A 704 -3.94 -26.95 -21.55
CA VAL A 704 -4.46 -27.27 -20.22
C VAL A 704 -5.54 -28.36 -20.22
N ILE A 705 -6.29 -28.46 -21.32
CA ILE A 705 -7.38 -29.45 -21.46
C ILE A 705 -6.86 -30.88 -21.63
N ASP A 706 -5.58 -31.05 -21.97
CA ASP A 706 -4.94 -32.36 -22.14
C ASP A 706 -4.51 -32.97 -20.80
N ASP A 707 -4.52 -32.18 -19.73
CA ASP A 707 -4.14 -32.64 -18.39
C ASP A 707 -5.37 -33.14 -17.61
N PRO A 708 -5.31 -34.37 -17.05
CA PRO A 708 -6.46 -35.02 -16.42
C PRO A 708 -6.88 -34.38 -15.09
N VAL A 709 -6.07 -33.48 -14.52
CA VAL A 709 -6.36 -32.80 -13.25
C VAL A 709 -6.62 -31.32 -13.51
N ALA A 710 -5.74 -30.66 -14.25
CA ALA A 710 -5.78 -29.23 -14.50
C ALA A 710 -6.96 -28.79 -15.37
N GLY A 711 -7.22 -29.51 -16.47
CA GLY A 711 -8.35 -29.22 -17.36
C GLY A 711 -9.70 -29.28 -16.63
N PRO A 712 -10.03 -30.40 -15.96
CA PRO A 712 -11.28 -30.52 -15.20
C PRO A 712 -11.39 -29.50 -14.06
N PHE A 713 -10.29 -29.20 -13.37
CA PHE A 713 -10.28 -28.17 -12.32
C PHE A 713 -10.60 -26.78 -12.88
N LEU A 714 -9.95 -26.38 -13.99
CA LEU A 714 -10.22 -25.10 -14.66
C LEU A 714 -11.68 -25.02 -15.12
N LYS A 715 -12.18 -26.04 -15.82
CA LYS A 715 -13.57 -26.08 -16.31
C LYS A 715 -14.57 -25.94 -15.17
N ARG A 716 -14.31 -26.60 -14.03
CA ARG A 716 -15.12 -26.50 -12.81
C ARG A 716 -15.19 -25.06 -12.29
N GLN A 717 -14.06 -24.35 -12.22
CA GLN A 717 -14.02 -22.96 -11.76
C GLN A 717 -14.66 -22.00 -12.76
N ALA A 718 -14.43 -22.19 -14.06
CA ALA A 718 -15.06 -21.39 -15.11
C ALA A 718 -16.59 -21.56 -15.11
N ARG A 719 -17.09 -22.79 -14.95
CA ARG A 719 -18.54 -23.07 -14.82
C ARG A 719 -19.15 -22.38 -13.61
N LEU A 720 -18.48 -22.49 -12.45
CA LEU A 720 -18.95 -21.86 -11.23
C LEU A 720 -18.95 -20.33 -11.36
N ARG A 721 -17.91 -19.75 -11.97
CA ARG A 721 -17.87 -18.32 -12.29
C ARG A 721 -19.06 -17.90 -13.14
N TYR A 722 -19.32 -18.62 -14.23
CA TYR A 722 -20.38 -18.29 -15.17
C TYR A 722 -21.77 -18.28 -14.50
N VAL A 723 -22.09 -19.28 -13.66
CA VAL A 723 -23.39 -19.29 -12.97
C VAL A 723 -23.52 -18.22 -11.88
N LEU A 724 -22.38 -17.75 -11.36
CA LEU A 724 -22.30 -16.69 -10.36
C LEU A 724 -22.08 -15.28 -10.95
N ARG A 725 -22.09 -15.11 -12.29
CA ARG A 725 -21.78 -13.84 -12.97
C ARG A 725 -22.61 -12.63 -12.50
N ARG A 726 -23.86 -12.83 -12.09
CA ARG A 726 -24.69 -11.76 -11.47
C ARG A 726 -24.10 -11.19 -10.17
N TYR A 727 -23.23 -11.96 -9.50
CA TYR A 727 -22.45 -11.51 -8.34
C TYR A 727 -21.06 -11.05 -8.75
N LEU A 728 -20.35 -11.83 -9.57
CA LEU A 728 -18.93 -11.61 -9.84
C LEU A 728 -18.65 -10.54 -10.92
N SER A 729 -19.56 -10.38 -11.89
CA SER A 729 -19.40 -9.42 -12.98
C SER A 729 -20.16 -8.12 -12.73
N HIS A 730 -21.31 -8.20 -12.07
CA HIS A 730 -22.23 -7.06 -11.82
C HIS A 730 -22.27 -6.62 -10.36
N GLY A 731 -22.07 -7.57 -9.43
CA GLY A 731 -22.12 -7.30 -8.00
C GLY A 731 -20.83 -6.69 -7.46
N ARG A 732 -20.79 -6.55 -6.13
CA ARG A 732 -19.64 -6.00 -5.41
C ARG A 732 -19.00 -7.06 -4.53
N MET A 733 -17.69 -6.97 -4.35
CA MET A 733 -17.01 -7.83 -3.40
C MET A 733 -17.53 -7.53 -1.99
N ALA A 734 -17.91 -8.59 -1.27
CA ALA A 734 -18.30 -8.52 0.13
C ALA A 734 -17.17 -9.03 1.01
N ARG A 735 -17.27 -8.80 2.33
CA ARG A 735 -16.28 -9.29 3.31
C ARG A 735 -16.11 -10.81 3.17
N PRO A 736 -14.89 -11.32 2.86
CA PRO A 736 -14.66 -12.76 2.81
C PRO A 736 -15.04 -13.43 4.14
N PRO A 737 -15.62 -14.64 4.12
CA PRO A 737 -16.07 -15.30 5.33
C PRO A 737 -14.87 -15.71 6.20
N ALA A 738 -14.99 -15.49 7.52
CA ALA A 738 -14.00 -15.88 8.53
C ALA A 738 -14.05 -17.39 8.80
N ILE A 739 -13.66 -18.19 7.80
CA ILE A 739 -13.68 -19.65 7.88
C ILE A 739 -12.65 -20.17 8.89
N LYS A 740 -12.96 -21.30 9.54
CA LYS A 740 -11.99 -22.06 10.33
C LYS A 740 -11.69 -23.38 9.62
N THR A 741 -10.41 -23.66 9.41
CA THR A 741 -9.93 -24.90 8.79
C THR A 741 -9.02 -25.66 9.76
N ASP A 742 -8.54 -26.82 9.34
CA ASP A 742 -7.50 -27.61 10.02
C ASP A 742 -6.11 -26.95 10.05
N GLY A 743 -5.96 -25.74 9.47
CA GLY A 743 -4.69 -25.03 9.37
C GLY A 743 -3.77 -25.52 8.26
N THR A 744 -4.22 -26.43 7.39
CA THR A 744 -3.38 -26.96 6.30
C THR A 744 -3.09 -25.88 5.26
N THR A 745 -1.83 -25.84 4.84
CA THR A 745 -1.35 -24.95 3.79
C THR A 745 -0.67 -25.74 2.68
N VAL A 746 -0.72 -25.19 1.47
CA VAL A 746 0.05 -25.67 0.32
C VAL A 746 1.02 -24.60 -0.15
N THR A 747 2.18 -25.04 -0.63
CA THR A 747 3.19 -24.15 -1.18
C THR A 747 3.52 -24.57 -2.61
N ALA A 748 3.47 -23.63 -3.54
CA ALA A 748 3.88 -23.86 -4.92
C ALA A 748 4.61 -22.65 -5.48
N ASN A 749 5.45 -22.90 -6.48
CA ASN A 749 6.16 -21.86 -7.18
C ASN A 749 5.26 -21.18 -8.22
N TRP A 750 4.98 -19.88 -8.05
CA TRP A 750 4.10 -19.10 -8.91
C TRP A 750 4.83 -18.37 -10.06
N VAL A 751 6.12 -18.67 -10.29
CA VAL A 751 7.08 -18.10 -11.27
C VAL A 751 6.59 -17.05 -12.26
N PHE A 752 7.40 -16.00 -12.40
CA PHE A 752 7.39 -15.06 -13.53
C PHE A 752 8.76 -14.98 -14.21
N THR A 753 9.68 -14.23 -13.60
CA THR A 753 11.07 -14.06 -14.04
C THR A 753 12.07 -14.68 -13.06
N ARG A 754 11.62 -14.91 -11.82
CA ARG A 754 12.33 -15.59 -10.73
C ARG A 754 11.36 -16.50 -9.99
N ASP A 755 11.90 -17.46 -9.24
CA ASP A 755 11.11 -18.29 -8.35
C ASP A 755 10.38 -17.43 -7.32
N LEU A 756 9.10 -17.75 -7.12
CA LEU A 756 8.21 -17.10 -6.17
C LEU A 756 7.40 -18.19 -5.48
N MET A 757 7.92 -18.71 -4.36
CA MET A 757 7.21 -19.69 -3.55
C MET A 757 6.06 -18.98 -2.83
N VAL A 758 4.84 -19.39 -3.14
CA VAL A 758 3.61 -18.86 -2.54
C VAL A 758 3.01 -19.94 -1.68
N THR A 759 2.69 -19.58 -0.44
CA THR A 759 1.99 -20.44 0.52
C THR A 759 0.60 -19.88 0.74
N THR A 760 -0.42 -20.72 0.58
CA THR A 760 -1.81 -20.38 0.88
C THR A 760 -2.45 -21.47 1.74
N PRO A 761 -3.55 -21.17 2.44
CA PRO A 761 -4.44 -22.21 2.93
C PRO A 761 -4.88 -23.14 1.78
N THR A 762 -5.19 -24.41 2.09
CA THR A 762 -5.74 -25.35 1.11
C THR A 762 -7.16 -24.98 0.68
N ILE A 763 -7.91 -24.31 1.55
CA ILE A 763 -9.23 -23.76 1.26
C ILE A 763 -9.12 -22.25 1.06
N LEU A 764 -9.39 -21.78 -0.15
CA LEU A 764 -9.53 -20.35 -0.45
C LEU A 764 -11.01 -19.95 -0.37
N SER A 765 -11.27 -18.74 0.11
CA SER A 765 -12.63 -18.23 0.28
C SER A 765 -12.80 -16.79 -0.22
N GLY A 766 -14.04 -16.46 -0.59
CA GLY A 766 -14.44 -15.11 -0.98
C GLY A 766 -15.94 -14.91 -0.83
N ALA A 767 -16.39 -13.67 -0.82
CA ALA A 767 -17.80 -13.33 -0.79
C ALA A 767 -18.12 -12.20 -1.77
N TRP A 768 -19.28 -12.28 -2.42
CA TRP A 768 -19.74 -11.28 -3.38
C TRP A 768 -21.22 -11.01 -3.18
N GLN A 769 -21.59 -9.74 -3.09
CA GLN A 769 -22.97 -9.31 -2.94
C GLN A 769 -23.53 -8.90 -4.29
N ARG A 770 -24.79 -9.26 -4.54
CA ARG A 770 -25.55 -8.78 -5.69
C ARG A 770 -25.72 -7.26 -5.60
N ASP A 771 -25.79 -6.61 -6.75
CA ASP A 771 -25.95 -5.16 -6.88
C ASP A 771 -27.18 -4.60 -6.15
N ASP A 772 -28.28 -5.34 -6.12
CA ASP A 772 -29.50 -4.99 -5.37
C ASP A 772 -29.36 -5.11 -3.83
N GLY A 773 -28.24 -5.63 -3.33
CA GLY A 773 -27.97 -5.82 -1.91
C GLY A 773 -28.73 -6.98 -1.26
N ASN A 774 -29.67 -7.63 -1.95
CA ASN A 774 -30.60 -8.62 -1.38
C ASN A 774 -30.05 -10.04 -1.37
N ALA A 775 -28.86 -10.27 -1.92
CA ALA A 775 -28.23 -11.58 -1.89
C ALA A 775 -26.70 -11.50 -1.81
N VAL A 776 -26.10 -12.49 -1.17
CA VAL A 776 -24.65 -12.71 -1.12
C VAL A 776 -24.33 -14.14 -1.55
N VAL A 777 -23.20 -14.33 -2.21
CA VAL A 777 -22.63 -15.66 -2.44
C VAL A 777 -21.33 -15.80 -1.66
N LEU A 778 -21.19 -16.90 -0.92
CA LEU A 778 -19.96 -17.32 -0.27
C LEU A 778 -19.33 -18.41 -1.12
N ILE A 779 -18.06 -18.27 -1.49
CA ILE A 779 -17.34 -19.20 -2.38
C ILE A 779 -16.21 -19.84 -1.58
N LEU A 780 -16.08 -21.17 -1.70
CA LEU A 780 -15.01 -21.96 -1.12
C LEU A 780 -14.40 -22.84 -2.22
N VAL A 781 -13.07 -22.90 -2.29
CA VAL A 781 -12.34 -23.74 -3.24
C VAL A 781 -11.23 -24.50 -2.53
N ASN A 782 -11.29 -25.83 -2.61
CA ASN A 782 -10.21 -26.71 -2.18
C ASN A 782 -9.22 -26.89 -3.34
N VAL A 783 -7.96 -26.50 -3.13
CA VAL A 783 -6.89 -26.64 -4.14
C VAL A 783 -6.06 -27.91 -3.96
N ASP A 784 -6.26 -28.64 -2.86
CA ASP A 784 -5.52 -29.83 -2.50
C ASP A 784 -6.17 -31.10 -3.06
N ASP A 785 -5.38 -32.16 -3.20
CA ASP A 785 -5.85 -33.48 -3.64
C ASP A 785 -6.44 -34.34 -2.49
N LYS A 786 -6.58 -33.73 -1.31
CA LYS A 786 -7.18 -34.32 -0.10
C LYS A 786 -8.47 -33.60 0.28
N PRO A 787 -9.41 -34.29 0.94
CA PRO A 787 -10.56 -33.63 1.54
C PRO A 787 -10.12 -32.77 2.74
N HIS A 788 -10.83 -31.66 2.97
CA HIS A 788 -10.65 -30.82 4.16
C HIS A 788 -12.01 -30.41 4.73
N SER A 789 -12.08 -30.33 6.05
CA SER A 789 -13.25 -29.83 6.76
C SER A 789 -13.11 -28.33 7.06
N VAL A 790 -14.21 -27.61 6.95
CA VAL A 790 -14.28 -26.18 7.23
C VAL A 790 -15.52 -25.84 8.05
N ASP A 791 -15.34 -25.06 9.10
CA ASP A 791 -16.44 -24.40 9.80
C ASP A 791 -16.67 -23.03 9.16
N LEU A 792 -17.87 -22.86 8.61
CA LEU A 792 -18.31 -21.64 7.95
C LEU A 792 -19.32 -20.92 8.85
N PRO A 793 -18.89 -19.89 9.60
CA PRO A 793 -19.81 -18.99 10.27
C PRO A 793 -20.44 -18.03 9.25
N PHE A 794 -21.70 -17.70 9.48
CA PHE A 794 -22.45 -16.73 8.70
C PHE A 794 -23.35 -15.89 9.60
N ASP A 795 -23.37 -14.60 9.33
CA ASP A 795 -24.26 -13.62 9.94
C ASP A 795 -24.84 -12.72 8.83
N ALA A 796 -26.16 -12.78 8.65
CA ALA A 796 -26.89 -12.00 7.66
C ALA A 796 -26.68 -10.49 7.82
N ALA A 797 -26.58 -10.01 9.07
CA ALA A 797 -26.40 -8.59 9.36
C ALA A 797 -25.06 -8.06 8.85
N ALA A 798 -24.00 -8.88 8.92
CA ALA A 798 -22.68 -8.53 8.40
C ALA A 798 -22.65 -8.33 6.87
N TYR A 799 -23.66 -8.85 6.17
CA TYR A 799 -23.84 -8.69 4.72
C TYR A 799 -25.02 -7.78 4.36
N GLY A 800 -25.68 -7.14 5.34
CA GLY A 800 -26.83 -6.27 5.10
C GLY A 800 -28.08 -7.00 4.59
N LEU A 801 -28.23 -8.29 4.91
CA LEU A 801 -29.39 -9.11 4.50
C LEU A 801 -30.51 -9.11 5.56
N GLY A 802 -31.72 -9.44 5.13
CA GLY A 802 -32.88 -9.60 6.01
C GLY A 802 -32.83 -10.87 6.88
N THR A 803 -33.90 -11.09 7.67
CA THR A 803 -33.95 -12.25 8.59
C THR A 803 -34.59 -13.51 7.98
N LYS A 804 -35.44 -13.36 6.97
CA LYS A 804 -36.03 -14.46 6.20
C LYS A 804 -35.10 -14.79 5.04
N LEU A 805 -34.40 -15.91 5.11
CA LEU A 805 -33.35 -16.23 4.14
C LEU A 805 -33.61 -17.54 3.42
N LEU A 806 -33.27 -17.56 2.13
CA LEU A 806 -33.18 -18.75 1.30
C LEU A 806 -31.72 -18.97 0.90
N ALA A 807 -31.25 -20.21 1.05
CA ALA A 807 -29.92 -20.61 0.60
C ALA A 807 -29.97 -21.61 -0.55
N ARG A 808 -29.08 -21.46 -1.53
CA ARG A 808 -28.83 -22.38 -2.64
C ARG A 808 -27.37 -22.82 -2.64
N LYS A 809 -27.16 -24.11 -2.90
CA LYS A 809 -25.82 -24.70 -3.00
C LYS A 809 -25.48 -24.92 -4.47
N TRP A 810 -24.36 -24.35 -4.91
CA TRP A 810 -23.78 -24.54 -6.23
C TRP A 810 -22.48 -25.33 -6.08
N THR A 811 -22.29 -26.37 -6.89
CA THR A 811 -21.04 -27.15 -6.93
C THR A 811 -20.51 -27.14 -8.35
N GLY A 812 -19.21 -27.00 -8.56
CA GLY A 812 -18.69 -26.90 -9.94
C GLY A 812 -18.85 -28.19 -10.78
N ASN A 813 -19.24 -29.32 -10.18
CA ASN A 813 -19.45 -30.61 -10.87
C ASN A 813 -20.88 -30.84 -11.37
N GLU A 814 -21.90 -30.27 -10.74
CA GLU A 814 -23.31 -30.66 -10.94
C GLU A 814 -24.22 -29.52 -11.43
N VAL A 815 -23.65 -28.41 -11.92
CA VAL A 815 -24.48 -27.32 -12.47
C VAL A 815 -24.90 -27.63 -13.90
N GLY A 816 -26.03 -28.32 -14.05
CA GLY A 816 -26.86 -28.12 -15.23
C GLY A 816 -27.51 -26.71 -15.19
N ASN A 817 -28.18 -26.29 -16.26
CA ASN A 817 -28.88 -24.99 -16.31
C ASN A 817 -30.04 -24.86 -15.28
N ALA A 818 -30.36 -25.92 -14.53
CA ALA A 818 -31.39 -25.92 -13.50
C ALA A 818 -30.90 -25.24 -12.21
N LYS A 819 -31.63 -24.21 -11.76
CA LYS A 819 -31.38 -23.56 -10.46
C LYS A 819 -31.48 -24.59 -9.32
N PRO A 820 -30.48 -24.67 -8.41
CA PRO A 820 -30.55 -25.53 -7.24
C PRO A 820 -31.76 -25.20 -6.36
N ARG A 821 -32.32 -26.23 -5.71
CA ARG A 821 -33.45 -26.07 -4.78
C ARG A 821 -33.05 -25.16 -3.62
N ALA A 822 -33.84 -24.11 -3.41
CA ALA A 822 -33.69 -23.21 -2.27
C ALA A 822 -34.14 -23.89 -0.97
N ARG A 823 -33.48 -23.58 0.15
CA ARG A 823 -33.86 -24.01 1.49
C ARG A 823 -33.89 -22.81 2.43
N SER A 824 -34.88 -22.75 3.31
CA SER A 824 -34.89 -21.74 4.37
C SER A 824 -33.70 -21.94 5.31
N VAL A 825 -33.06 -20.84 5.70
CA VAL A 825 -31.94 -20.83 6.64
C VAL A 825 -32.12 -19.74 7.69
N LYS A 826 -31.50 -19.93 8.86
CA LYS A 826 -31.47 -18.93 9.93
C LYS A 826 -30.62 -17.71 9.51
N ALA A 827 -30.88 -16.55 10.11
CA ALA A 827 -30.07 -15.34 9.91
C ALA A 827 -28.61 -15.50 10.37
N THR A 828 -28.38 -16.35 11.37
CA THR A 828 -27.04 -16.69 11.86
C THR A 828 -26.90 -18.20 11.95
N TRP A 829 -25.75 -18.71 11.53
CA TRP A 829 -25.40 -20.13 11.65
C TRP A 829 -23.89 -20.35 11.59
N ASN A 830 -23.46 -21.51 12.07
CA ASN A 830 -22.13 -22.05 11.80
C ASN A 830 -22.31 -23.45 11.22
N ARG A 831 -21.77 -23.70 10.02
CA ARG A 831 -21.92 -24.99 9.34
C ARG A 831 -20.56 -25.65 9.17
N HIS A 832 -20.50 -26.90 9.61
CA HIS A 832 -19.41 -27.80 9.27
C HIS A 832 -19.60 -28.32 7.85
N ILE A 833 -18.56 -28.22 7.02
CA ILE A 833 -18.59 -28.60 5.60
C ILE A 833 -17.34 -29.43 5.30
N ASP A 834 -17.54 -30.64 4.78
CA ASP A 834 -16.47 -31.42 4.18
C ASP A 834 -16.35 -31.11 2.69
N LEU A 835 -15.23 -30.51 2.30
CA LEU A 835 -14.89 -30.24 0.90
C LEU A 835 -14.04 -31.38 0.36
N ALA A 836 -14.59 -32.11 -0.62
CA ALA A 836 -13.86 -33.13 -1.35
C ALA A 836 -12.59 -32.56 -2.03
N PRO A 837 -11.62 -33.43 -2.40
CA PRO A 837 -10.46 -33.04 -3.19
C PRO A 837 -10.83 -32.16 -4.38
N LEU A 838 -10.09 -31.07 -4.57
CA LEU A 838 -10.20 -30.18 -5.73
C LEU A 838 -11.59 -29.54 -5.92
N ALA A 839 -12.49 -29.64 -4.94
CA ALA A 839 -13.88 -29.22 -5.05
C ALA A 839 -14.03 -27.70 -4.96
N SER A 840 -15.06 -27.17 -5.61
CA SER A 840 -15.54 -25.82 -5.38
C SER A 840 -17.02 -25.81 -5.03
N LEU A 841 -17.36 -24.94 -4.09
CA LEU A 841 -18.66 -24.80 -3.47
C LEU A 841 -19.00 -23.32 -3.44
N ALA A 842 -20.20 -22.95 -3.87
CA ALA A 842 -20.76 -21.65 -3.57
C ALA A 842 -22.11 -21.78 -2.86
N ILE A 843 -22.29 -20.98 -1.81
CA ILE A 843 -23.55 -20.88 -1.06
C ILE A 843 -24.11 -19.49 -1.34
N GLU A 844 -25.12 -19.46 -2.19
CA GLU A 844 -25.92 -18.25 -2.44
C GLU A 844 -26.97 -18.13 -1.33
N ILE A 845 -27.10 -16.95 -0.76
CA ILE A 845 -28.03 -16.64 0.33
C ILE A 845 -28.75 -15.34 -0.06
N GLU A 846 -30.08 -15.40 -0.13
CA GLU A 846 -30.92 -14.25 -0.51
C GLU A 846 -32.01 -14.00 0.53
N THR A 847 -32.38 -12.73 0.68
CA THR A 847 -33.58 -12.34 1.42
C THR A 847 -34.80 -12.85 0.68
N ALA A 848 -35.66 -13.60 1.40
CA ALA A 848 -36.96 -14.02 0.88
C ALA A 848 -37.92 -12.82 0.88
N GLU A 849 -38.65 -12.64 -0.21
CA GLU A 849 -39.76 -11.68 -0.31
C GLU A 849 -40.88 -11.97 0.70
#